data_AF-A0A6P9DSN5-F1
#
_entry.id   AF-A0A6P9DSN5-F1
#
_cell.length_a   1.000
_cell.length_b   1.000
_cell.length_c   1.000
_cell.angle_alpha   90.00
_cell.angle_beta   90.00
_cell.angle_gamma   90.00
#
_symmetry.space_group_name_H-M   'P 1'
#
loop_
_entity.id
_entity.type
_entity.pdbx_description
1 polymer ?
#
loop_
_entity_poly.entity_id
_entity_poly.type
_entity_poly.pdbx_seq_one_letter_code
_entity_poly.pdbx_strand_id
1 'polypeptide(L)'
;MFKAHQGTGVCTQCPPNSRSTSEAAAICTCRNGYYRSDFDPSEVACTSVPSGPRNVISIVNETSIILEWHPPRDTGGRDDVTYNIVCKKCRSDRRSCSRCDDNVEFVPRQLGLTGTRVFISNLWAHTPYTFEIQAVNGVSNKSPFPPQHASVNITTNQAAPSTVLIMHQVSATMRSITLSWAQPEQPNGIILDYEIRYYEKLSRICIPEISSAMGSRPATDHSEYNSSMAKSQTNTARIDGLRPGMVYVVQVRARTVAGYGKYSGKMCFQTLTDDDYKSELREQLPLIAGSAAAGVVFIVSLVAISIVCSRKRAYSKEAVYSDKLQHYSTGRGSPGMKIYIDPFTYEDPNEAVREFAKEIDVSFVKIEEVIGAGEFGEVYKGRLKLPGKREIYVAIKTLKAGYSEKQRRDFLSEASIMGQFDHPNIIRLEGVVTKSRPVMIITEFMENGALDSFLRQNDGQFTVIQLVGMLRGIAAGMKYLAEMNYVHRDLAARNILVNSNLVCKVSDFGLSRYLQDDTSDPTYTSSLGGKIPVRWTAPEAIAYRKFTSASDVWSYGIVMWEVMSFGERPYWDMSNQDVINAIEQDYRLPPPMDCPAALHQLMLDCWQKDRNTRPRFAEIVNTLDKMIRNPASLKTVATITAVPSQPLLDRSIPDFTAFTSVEDWLSAIKMNQYRDSFLTAGFTSLQLVAQMTSEDLFMPLFDVRSIWKDASPDSQAYHCSPLIHFHWQGSHNALQMSCDLLEMLSGSCVKDMLWPEEQRQQEPTSSHMHCSSQKRSCHVHSL
;
A
#
# COMPACT_ATOMS: atom_id res chain seq x y z
N MET A 1 -0.49 -55.70 31.18
CA MET A 1 0.71 -56.55 30.97
C MET A 1 0.80 -56.87 29.47
N PHE A 2 2.00 -56.98 28.92
CA PHE A 2 2.31 -57.03 27.48
C PHE A 2 3.19 -58.23 27.12
N LYS A 3 3.04 -58.71 25.88
CA LYS A 3 3.94 -59.71 25.28
C LYS A 3 3.78 -59.71 23.75
N ALA A 4 4.82 -59.28 23.00
CA ALA A 4 4.75 -59.19 21.53
C ALA A 4 4.52 -60.54 20.83
N HIS A 5 5.03 -61.63 21.41
CA HIS A 5 5.03 -62.96 20.81
C HIS A 5 4.46 -64.02 21.77
N GLN A 6 3.65 -64.95 21.25
CA GLN A 6 3.09 -66.04 22.06
C GLN A 6 4.19 -67.04 22.48
N GLY A 7 4.11 -67.58 23.71
CA GLY A 7 5.10 -68.52 24.24
C GLY A 7 5.00 -68.70 25.75
N THR A 8 5.99 -69.34 26.38
CA THR A 8 5.97 -69.73 27.81
C THR A 8 6.39 -68.64 28.80
N GLY A 9 7.14 -67.61 28.38
CA GLY A 9 7.58 -66.53 29.29
C GLY A 9 6.43 -65.72 29.91
N VAL A 10 6.67 -65.10 31.07
CA VAL A 10 5.69 -64.19 31.70
C VAL A 10 5.44 -62.93 30.85
N CYS A 11 4.26 -62.34 30.97
CA CYS A 11 4.01 -61.02 30.39
C CYS A 11 4.79 -59.95 31.19
N THR A 12 5.26 -58.91 30.52
CA THR A 12 6.02 -57.81 31.11
C THR A 12 5.19 -56.52 31.17
N GLN A 13 5.75 -55.44 31.72
CA GLN A 13 5.14 -54.12 31.55
C GLN A 13 5.34 -53.62 30.11
N CYS A 14 4.46 -52.71 29.66
CA CYS A 14 4.59 -52.09 28.35
C CYS A 14 5.91 -51.29 28.23
N PRO A 15 6.53 -51.23 27.03
CA PRO A 15 7.68 -50.37 26.78
C PRO A 15 7.41 -48.90 27.17
N PRO A 16 8.45 -48.10 27.50
CA PRO A 16 8.29 -46.70 27.85
C PRO A 16 7.41 -45.91 26.88
N ASN A 17 6.67 -44.95 27.43
CA ASN A 17 5.72 -44.09 26.70
C ASN A 17 4.57 -44.82 26.00
N SER A 18 4.28 -46.07 26.37
CA SER A 18 3.12 -46.81 25.89
C SER A 18 2.23 -47.34 27.04
N ARG A 19 1.08 -47.92 26.72
CA ARG A 19 0.15 -48.57 27.66
C ARG A 19 -0.65 -49.68 26.98
N SER A 20 -1.22 -50.57 27.79
CA SER A 20 -2.25 -51.52 27.38
C SER A 20 -3.43 -51.42 28.35
N THR A 21 -4.65 -51.56 27.83
CA THR A 21 -5.89 -51.69 28.62
C THR A 21 -6.24 -53.14 28.94
N SER A 22 -5.58 -54.12 28.32
CA SER A 22 -5.77 -55.54 28.56
C SER A 22 -4.50 -56.22 29.12
N GLU A 23 -4.71 -57.33 29.82
CA GLU A 23 -3.65 -58.28 30.16
C GLU A 23 -3.28 -59.15 28.95
N ALA A 24 -2.02 -59.58 28.89
CA ALA A 24 -1.46 -60.34 27.76
C ALA A 24 -1.62 -59.69 26.36
N ALA A 25 -1.61 -58.36 26.27
CA ALA A 25 -1.72 -57.66 24.99
C ALA A 25 -0.50 -57.89 24.08
N ALA A 26 -0.75 -58.11 22.79
CA ALA A 26 0.28 -58.28 21.76
C ALA A 26 0.90 -56.95 21.26
N ILE A 27 0.28 -55.82 21.57
CA ILE A 27 0.76 -54.48 21.22
C ILE A 27 0.43 -53.49 22.35
N CYS A 28 1.36 -52.59 22.68
CA CYS A 28 1.09 -51.46 23.56
C CYS A 28 0.86 -50.19 22.74
N THR A 29 -0.30 -49.57 22.90
CA THR A 29 -0.65 -48.29 22.29
C THR A 29 0.21 -47.18 22.88
N CYS A 30 0.75 -46.28 22.04
CA CYS A 30 1.51 -45.14 22.53
C CYS A 30 0.62 -44.19 23.36
N ARG A 31 1.25 -43.49 24.31
CA ARG A 31 0.62 -42.40 25.06
C ARG A 31 0.57 -41.13 24.20
N ASN A 32 -0.36 -40.22 24.49
CA ASN A 32 -0.48 -38.94 23.78
C ASN A 32 0.87 -38.21 23.74
N GLY A 33 1.24 -37.68 22.57
CA GLY A 33 2.55 -37.02 22.33
C GLY A 33 3.68 -37.97 21.94
N TYR A 34 3.47 -39.29 21.99
CA TYR A 34 4.45 -40.30 21.59
C TYR A 34 3.90 -41.21 20.50
N TYR A 35 4.82 -41.73 19.68
CA TYR A 35 4.53 -42.39 18.42
C TYR A 35 5.53 -43.54 18.19
N ARG A 36 5.23 -44.37 17.19
CA ARG A 36 6.18 -45.29 16.57
C ARG A 36 6.21 -45.02 15.07
N SER A 37 7.38 -45.14 14.47
CA SER A 37 7.53 -45.16 13.02
C SER A 37 6.93 -46.45 12.45
N ASP A 38 6.60 -46.47 11.17
CA ASP A 38 6.08 -47.69 10.52
C ASP A 38 7.12 -48.83 10.46
N PHE A 39 8.39 -48.51 10.75
CA PHE A 39 9.53 -49.43 10.81
C PHE A 39 9.96 -49.79 12.25
N ASP A 40 9.35 -49.20 13.28
CA ASP A 40 9.71 -49.47 14.69
C ASP A 40 9.00 -50.74 15.20
N PRO A 41 9.72 -51.75 15.77
CA PRO A 41 9.11 -52.95 16.33
C PRO A 41 8.16 -52.65 17.51
N SER A 42 7.15 -53.52 17.74
CA SER A 42 6.18 -53.33 18.84
C SER A 42 6.81 -53.35 20.24
N GLU A 43 8.00 -53.94 20.37
CA GLU A 43 8.79 -54.03 21.61
C GLU A 43 9.56 -52.75 21.95
N VAL A 44 9.83 -51.85 20.99
CA VAL A 44 10.58 -50.62 21.29
C VAL A 44 9.68 -49.57 21.96
N ALA A 45 10.29 -48.64 22.71
CA ALA A 45 9.60 -47.53 23.33
C ALA A 45 8.93 -46.61 22.28
N CYS A 46 7.83 -45.97 22.65
CA CYS A 46 7.29 -44.90 21.80
C CYS A 46 8.17 -43.64 21.95
N THR A 47 8.53 -43.05 20.81
CA THR A 47 9.40 -41.86 20.69
C THR A 47 8.57 -40.62 20.42
N SER A 48 9.10 -39.44 20.72
CA SER A 48 8.42 -38.16 20.51
C SER A 48 8.98 -37.43 19.27
N VAL A 49 8.32 -36.33 18.93
CA VAL A 49 8.76 -35.35 17.93
C VAL A 49 9.95 -34.54 18.47
N PRO A 50 10.93 -34.11 17.65
CA PRO A 50 12.07 -33.36 18.15
C PRO A 50 11.67 -31.91 18.49
N SER A 51 12.40 -31.33 19.44
CA SER A 51 12.34 -29.89 19.73
C SER A 51 12.93 -29.06 18.58
N GLY A 52 12.66 -27.75 18.56
CA GLY A 52 13.19 -26.86 17.53
C GLY A 52 14.73 -26.75 17.57
N PRO A 53 15.39 -26.44 16.45
CA PRO A 53 16.80 -26.07 16.41
C PRO A 53 17.12 -24.89 17.34
N ARG A 54 18.40 -24.72 17.67
CA ARG A 54 18.86 -23.71 18.63
C ARG A 54 19.92 -22.81 18.02
N ASN A 55 20.06 -21.60 18.57
CA ASN A 55 21.14 -20.66 18.25
C ASN A 55 21.37 -20.50 16.74
N VAL A 56 20.33 -20.10 15.99
CA VAL A 56 20.45 -19.83 14.55
C VAL A 56 21.30 -18.56 14.38
N ILE A 57 22.43 -18.70 13.70
CA ILE A 57 23.35 -17.64 13.32
C ILE A 57 23.20 -17.41 11.82
N SER A 58 23.13 -16.15 11.40
CA SER A 58 23.03 -15.76 10.00
C SER A 58 24.17 -14.83 9.60
N ILE A 59 24.88 -15.18 8.53
CA ILE A 59 25.91 -14.33 7.91
C ILE A 59 25.38 -13.88 6.56
N VAL A 60 25.25 -12.56 6.35
CA VAL A 60 24.69 -11.96 5.13
C VAL A 60 25.80 -11.39 4.27
N ASN A 61 25.83 -11.77 2.99
CA ASN A 61 26.77 -11.23 2.01
C ASN A 61 26.02 -10.87 0.72
N GLU A 62 25.77 -9.57 0.51
CA GLU A 62 24.99 -9.01 -0.61
C GLU A 62 23.62 -9.70 -0.79
N THR A 63 23.55 -10.62 -1.75
CA THR A 63 22.38 -11.42 -2.19
C THR A 63 22.42 -12.89 -1.74
N SER A 64 23.32 -13.21 -0.78
CA SER A 64 23.53 -14.56 -0.26
C SER A 64 23.56 -14.57 1.28
N ILE A 65 23.19 -15.70 1.86
CA ILE A 65 23.12 -15.93 3.31
C ILE A 65 23.72 -17.29 3.65
N ILE A 66 24.54 -17.36 4.69
CA ILE A 66 24.87 -18.62 5.38
C ILE A 66 24.01 -18.68 6.65
N LEU A 67 23.29 -19.78 6.85
CA LEU A 67 22.65 -20.11 8.11
C LEU A 67 23.40 -21.26 8.77
N GLU A 68 23.74 -21.09 10.06
CA GLU A 68 24.32 -22.11 10.92
C GLU A 68 23.48 -22.23 12.19
N TRP A 69 23.30 -23.43 12.73
CA TRP A 69 22.53 -23.66 13.96
C TRP A 69 23.12 -24.77 14.81
N HIS A 70 22.61 -24.88 16.04
CA HIS A 70 22.83 -26.02 16.92
C HIS A 70 21.66 -27.01 16.84
N PRO A 71 21.92 -28.32 17.01
CA PRO A 71 20.87 -29.33 17.07
C PRO A 71 19.80 -29.06 18.14
N PRO A 72 18.62 -29.70 18.05
CA PRO A 72 17.57 -29.67 19.07
C PRO A 72 18.10 -29.92 20.49
N ARG A 73 17.37 -29.48 21.52
CA ARG A 73 17.68 -29.85 22.91
C ARG A 73 17.28 -31.30 23.17
N ASP A 74 16.09 -31.65 22.70
CA ASP A 74 15.54 -33.00 22.67
C ASP A 74 15.32 -33.41 21.20
N THR A 75 15.78 -34.60 20.84
CA THR A 75 15.61 -35.22 19.52
C THR A 75 14.37 -36.11 19.44
N GLY A 76 13.62 -36.23 20.53
CA GLY A 76 12.48 -37.13 20.69
C GLY A 76 12.87 -38.57 21.06
N GLY A 77 14.10 -38.77 21.52
CA GLY A 77 14.68 -40.09 21.78
C GLY A 77 15.15 -40.84 20.53
N ARG A 78 15.41 -40.13 19.43
CA ARG A 78 15.92 -40.69 18.16
C ARG A 78 17.22 -39.99 17.72
N ASP A 79 18.01 -40.66 16.89
CA ASP A 79 19.21 -40.15 16.24
C ASP A 79 18.97 -39.74 14.76
N ASP A 80 17.86 -40.18 14.17
CA ASP A 80 17.42 -39.90 12.79
C ASP A 80 16.91 -38.46 12.54
N VAL A 81 17.45 -37.47 13.26
CA VAL A 81 17.05 -36.06 13.12
C VAL A 81 17.63 -35.42 11.86
N THR A 82 16.77 -34.78 11.08
CA THR A 82 17.13 -33.98 9.90
C THR A 82 16.43 -32.62 9.92
N TYR A 83 16.88 -31.69 9.08
CA TYR A 83 16.38 -30.31 9.02
C TYR A 83 15.77 -29.95 7.66
N ASN A 84 14.72 -29.13 7.70
CA ASN A 84 14.05 -28.56 6.53
C ASN A 84 14.06 -27.04 6.61
N ILE A 85 14.32 -26.34 5.51
CA ILE A 85 14.40 -24.87 5.45
C ILE A 85 13.17 -24.31 4.72
N VAL A 86 12.30 -23.60 5.43
CA VAL A 86 11.20 -22.83 4.82
C VAL A 86 11.68 -21.40 4.59
N CYS A 87 11.76 -20.98 3.33
CA CYS A 87 12.13 -19.62 2.95
C CYS A 87 10.88 -18.80 2.63
N LYS A 88 10.75 -17.63 3.27
CA LYS A 88 9.67 -16.66 3.03
C LYS A 88 10.25 -15.29 2.67
N LYS A 89 9.77 -14.69 1.58
CA LYS A 89 10.13 -13.34 1.12
C LYS A 89 9.08 -12.36 1.65
N CYS A 90 9.49 -11.40 2.44
CA CYS A 90 8.60 -10.44 3.09
C CYS A 90 8.63 -9.08 2.37
N ARG A 91 7.55 -8.31 2.53
CA ARG A 91 7.54 -6.88 2.16
C ARG A 91 8.19 -6.05 3.27
N SER A 92 8.53 -4.79 2.97
CA SER A 92 9.23 -3.88 3.90
C SER A 92 8.49 -3.61 5.21
N ASP A 93 7.16 -3.77 5.21
CA ASP A 93 6.29 -3.69 6.39
C ASP A 93 6.36 -4.94 7.30
N ARG A 94 7.00 -6.01 6.83
CA ARG A 94 7.12 -7.35 7.47
C ARG A 94 5.78 -8.02 7.85
N ARG A 95 4.63 -7.48 7.42
CA ARG A 95 3.28 -8.00 7.72
C ARG A 95 2.79 -9.00 6.67
N SER A 96 3.39 -9.01 5.48
CA SER A 96 3.07 -9.90 4.38
C SER A 96 4.33 -10.60 3.87
N CYS A 97 4.37 -11.93 3.99
CA CYS A 97 5.45 -12.76 3.45
C CYS A 97 4.91 -13.87 2.55
N SER A 98 5.42 -13.96 1.32
CA SER A 98 5.18 -15.07 0.39
C SER A 98 6.26 -16.15 0.55
N ARG A 99 6.11 -17.30 -0.11
CA ARG A 99 7.27 -18.19 -0.34
C ARG A 99 8.34 -17.47 -1.17
N CYS A 100 9.59 -17.88 -1.00
CA CYS A 100 10.69 -17.42 -1.84
C CYS A 100 10.52 -17.88 -3.30
N ASP A 101 11.17 -17.15 -4.20
CA ASP A 101 11.15 -17.41 -5.65
C ASP A 101 11.86 -18.74 -5.98
N ASP A 102 11.40 -19.46 -7.01
CA ASP A 102 11.90 -20.82 -7.36
C ASP A 102 13.38 -20.86 -7.80
N ASN A 103 14.01 -19.71 -8.04
CA ASN A 103 15.42 -19.58 -8.41
C ASN A 103 16.38 -19.45 -7.21
N VAL A 104 15.86 -19.43 -5.97
CA VAL A 104 16.68 -19.41 -4.75
C VAL A 104 17.32 -20.79 -4.53
N GLU A 105 18.64 -20.82 -4.45
CA GLU A 105 19.43 -22.05 -4.37
C GLU A 105 19.83 -22.36 -2.92
N PHE A 106 19.75 -23.64 -2.53
CA PHE A 106 20.09 -24.12 -1.19
C PHE A 106 21.16 -25.21 -1.26
N VAL A 107 22.37 -24.90 -0.80
CA VAL A 107 23.51 -25.82 -0.80
C VAL A 107 23.79 -26.30 0.64
N PRO A 108 23.79 -27.61 0.93
CA PRO A 108 23.75 -28.74 -0.02
C PRO A 108 22.35 -29.20 -0.46
N ARG A 109 21.28 -28.79 0.23
CA ARG A 109 19.87 -29.06 -0.12
C ARG A 109 18.93 -28.23 0.76
N GLN A 110 17.65 -28.11 0.38
CA GLN A 110 16.65 -27.38 1.18
C GLN A 110 15.94 -28.27 2.25
N LEU A 111 15.75 -29.56 1.95
CA LEU A 111 15.00 -30.51 2.79
C LEU A 111 15.87 -31.73 3.14
N GLY A 112 15.66 -32.34 4.31
CA GLY A 112 16.39 -33.53 4.73
C GLY A 112 17.90 -33.30 4.92
N LEU A 113 18.26 -32.13 5.45
CA LEU A 113 19.64 -31.78 5.83
C LEU A 113 20.07 -32.58 7.06
N THR A 114 21.25 -33.21 7.02
CA THR A 114 21.85 -33.89 8.19
C THR A 114 22.83 -32.98 8.94
N GLY A 115 23.49 -32.05 8.24
CA GLY A 115 24.33 -31.02 8.84
C GLY A 115 23.53 -29.81 9.32
N THR A 116 24.10 -29.03 10.24
CA THR A 116 23.47 -27.83 10.82
C THR A 116 23.91 -26.52 10.15
N ARG A 117 24.15 -26.57 8.84
CA ARG A 117 24.58 -25.44 8.00
C ARG A 117 23.94 -25.52 6.62
N VAL A 118 23.51 -24.39 6.08
CA VAL A 118 23.11 -24.24 4.68
C VAL A 118 23.61 -22.91 4.12
N PHE A 119 24.05 -22.91 2.86
CA PHE A 119 24.31 -21.70 2.08
C PHE A 119 23.12 -21.44 1.14
N ILE A 120 22.70 -20.18 1.07
CA ILE A 120 21.50 -19.75 0.33
C ILE A 120 21.89 -18.60 -0.60
N SER A 121 21.62 -18.74 -1.89
CA SER A 121 21.99 -17.78 -2.95
C SER A 121 20.81 -17.36 -3.83
N ASN A 122 21.02 -16.35 -4.67
CA ASN A 122 20.02 -15.74 -5.58
C ASN A 122 18.87 -15.03 -4.85
N LEU A 123 19.11 -14.49 -3.65
CA LEU A 123 18.15 -13.65 -2.94
C LEU A 123 18.15 -12.23 -3.53
N TRP A 124 17.02 -11.54 -3.43
CA TRP A 124 16.92 -10.14 -3.85
C TRP A 124 17.67 -9.25 -2.85
N ALA A 125 18.40 -8.23 -3.33
CA ALA A 125 19.05 -7.25 -2.48
C ALA A 125 18.03 -6.35 -1.75
N HIS A 126 18.42 -5.78 -0.60
CA HIS A 126 17.60 -4.93 0.26
C HIS A 126 16.19 -5.45 0.58
N THR A 127 16.02 -6.76 0.64
CA THR A 127 14.72 -7.42 0.78
C THR A 127 14.68 -8.17 2.12
N PRO A 128 13.62 -8.00 2.95
CA PRO A 128 13.46 -8.79 4.16
C PRO A 128 12.98 -10.20 3.82
N TYR A 129 13.65 -11.19 4.41
CA TYR A 129 13.34 -12.60 4.34
C TYR A 129 13.14 -13.17 5.75
N THR A 130 12.35 -14.23 5.86
CA THR A 130 12.21 -15.06 7.06
C THR A 130 12.57 -16.49 6.69
N PHE A 131 13.49 -17.10 7.44
CA PHE A 131 13.88 -18.51 7.28
C PHE A 131 13.47 -19.29 8.51
N GLU A 132 12.69 -20.35 8.34
CA GLU A 132 12.30 -21.27 9.42
C GLU A 132 13.04 -22.60 9.23
N ILE A 133 13.92 -22.92 10.17
CA ILE A 133 14.66 -24.18 10.22
C ILE A 133 13.81 -25.13 11.07
N GLN A 134 13.13 -26.08 10.44
CA GLN A 134 12.35 -27.13 11.08
C GLN A 134 13.25 -28.33 11.42
N ALA A 135 13.11 -28.90 12.62
CA ALA A 135 13.68 -30.20 12.96
C ALA A 135 12.62 -31.30 12.79
N VAL A 136 12.99 -32.42 12.17
CA VAL A 136 12.13 -33.60 11.97
C VAL A 136 12.91 -34.89 12.22
N ASN A 137 12.21 -35.93 12.65
CA ASN A 137 12.73 -37.28 12.93
C ASN A 137 11.77 -38.35 12.37
N GLY A 138 12.10 -39.64 12.53
CA GLY A 138 11.36 -40.77 11.97
C GLY A 138 9.90 -40.95 12.42
N VAL A 139 9.42 -40.15 13.39
CA VAL A 139 8.02 -40.14 13.86
C VAL A 139 7.30 -38.80 13.66
N SER A 140 7.98 -37.79 13.10
CA SER A 140 7.42 -36.44 12.97
C SER A 140 6.20 -36.34 12.05
N ASN A 141 6.03 -37.30 11.12
CA ASN A 141 4.85 -37.42 10.26
C ASN A 141 3.63 -38.06 10.96
N LYS A 142 3.77 -38.62 12.17
CA LYS A 142 2.68 -39.17 12.98
C LYS A 142 2.04 -38.14 13.91
N SER A 143 2.71 -37.01 14.12
CA SER A 143 2.21 -35.89 14.92
C SER A 143 1.12 -35.12 14.17
N PRO A 144 -0.02 -34.76 14.80
CA PRO A 144 -1.00 -33.83 14.24
C PRO A 144 -0.54 -32.37 14.30
N PHE A 145 0.53 -32.07 15.05
CA PHE A 145 1.13 -30.75 15.17
C PHE A 145 2.31 -30.57 14.20
N PRO A 146 2.53 -29.35 13.65
CA PRO A 146 3.63 -29.09 12.74
C PRO A 146 5.01 -29.25 13.42
N PRO A 147 6.07 -29.51 12.64
CA PRO A 147 7.44 -29.58 13.14
C PRO A 147 7.86 -28.32 13.90
N GLN A 148 8.57 -28.52 15.01
CA GLN A 148 9.16 -27.44 15.79
C GLN A 148 10.29 -26.79 14.98
N HIS A 149 10.36 -25.46 15.02
CA HIS A 149 11.30 -24.69 14.20
C HIS A 149 11.91 -23.52 14.95
N ALA A 150 13.03 -23.03 14.42
CA ALA A 150 13.62 -21.75 14.77
C ALA A 150 13.51 -20.81 13.57
N SER A 151 12.98 -19.61 13.77
CA SER A 151 12.83 -18.57 12.73
C SER A 151 13.92 -17.51 12.86
N VAL A 152 14.50 -17.08 11.74
CA VAL A 152 15.40 -15.93 11.67
C VAL A 152 14.94 -14.94 10.60
N ASN A 153 14.88 -13.66 10.96
CA ASN A 153 14.42 -12.56 10.09
C ASN A 153 15.63 -11.77 9.62
N ILE A 154 15.88 -11.76 8.30
CA ILE A 154 17.10 -11.24 7.70
C ILE A 154 16.75 -10.28 6.57
N THR A 155 17.25 -9.05 6.62
CA THR A 155 17.23 -8.15 5.46
C THR A 155 18.56 -8.27 4.72
N THR A 156 18.53 -8.59 3.43
CA THR A 156 19.73 -8.60 2.58
C THR A 156 20.31 -7.19 2.42
N ASN A 157 21.60 -7.08 2.09
CA ASN A 157 22.24 -5.78 1.92
C ASN A 157 21.80 -5.11 0.60
N GLN A 158 22.01 -3.78 0.48
CA GLN A 158 21.93 -3.13 -0.83
C GLN A 158 23.11 -3.60 -1.70
N ALA A 159 22.89 -3.71 -3.02
CA ALA A 159 23.90 -4.06 -4.01
C ALA A 159 23.85 -3.09 -5.20
N ALA A 160 24.80 -3.22 -6.12
CA ALA A 160 24.81 -2.41 -7.34
C ALA A 160 23.59 -2.73 -8.24
N PRO A 161 22.92 -1.74 -8.86
CA PRO A 161 21.80 -1.97 -9.76
C PRO A 161 22.17 -2.79 -11.00
N SER A 162 21.17 -3.46 -11.60
CA SER A 162 21.30 -4.03 -12.94
C SER A 162 21.46 -2.95 -14.03
N THR A 163 21.78 -3.37 -15.25
CA THR A 163 21.84 -2.49 -16.41
C THR A 163 20.46 -1.91 -16.76
N VAL A 164 20.42 -0.64 -17.17
CA VAL A 164 19.27 -0.08 -17.90
C VAL A 164 19.25 -0.71 -19.30
N LEU A 165 18.08 -1.21 -19.72
CA LEU A 165 17.95 -1.96 -20.99
C LEU A 165 17.79 -1.05 -22.21
N ILE A 166 16.90 -0.05 -22.15
CA ILE A 166 16.51 0.79 -23.29
C ILE A 166 16.45 2.26 -22.85
N MET A 167 16.88 3.15 -23.75
CA MET A 167 16.78 4.61 -23.64
C MET A 167 15.98 5.14 -24.83
N HIS A 168 15.08 6.09 -24.60
CA HIS A 168 14.23 6.73 -25.60
C HIS A 168 14.57 8.22 -25.75
N GLN A 169 14.56 8.72 -26.98
CA GLN A 169 14.71 10.14 -27.28
C GLN A 169 13.34 10.83 -27.16
N VAL A 170 13.20 11.72 -26.17
CA VAL A 170 11.99 12.51 -25.92
C VAL A 170 11.94 13.74 -26.82
N SER A 171 13.09 14.37 -27.06
CA SER A 171 13.24 15.50 -27.97
C SER A 171 14.70 15.68 -28.38
N ALA A 172 14.93 16.29 -29.54
CA ALA A 172 16.25 16.75 -29.97
C ALA A 172 16.18 18.18 -30.49
N THR A 173 17.30 18.89 -30.44
CA THR A 173 17.51 20.19 -31.07
C THR A 173 18.85 20.17 -31.83
N MET A 174 19.26 21.31 -32.38
CA MET A 174 20.62 21.52 -32.89
C MET A 174 21.73 21.18 -31.89
N ARG A 175 21.50 21.40 -30.60
CA ARG A 175 22.55 21.42 -29.58
C ARG A 175 22.22 20.64 -28.31
N SER A 176 21.10 19.90 -28.32
CA SER A 176 20.68 19.14 -27.16
C SER A 176 19.88 17.91 -27.54
N ILE A 177 19.97 16.86 -26.73
CA ILE A 177 19.10 15.67 -26.81
C ILE A 177 18.54 15.40 -25.42
N THR A 178 17.23 15.20 -25.33
CA THR A 178 16.54 14.81 -24.08
C THR A 178 16.24 13.31 -24.15
N LEU A 179 16.76 12.56 -23.19
CA LEU A 179 16.65 11.10 -23.11
C LEU A 179 15.89 10.69 -21.86
N SER A 180 15.09 9.64 -21.95
CA SER A 180 14.39 9.01 -20.81
C SER A 180 14.54 7.49 -20.87
N TRP A 181 14.54 6.81 -19.73
CA TRP A 181 14.71 5.37 -19.62
C TRP A 181 13.86 4.78 -18.48
N ALA A 182 13.67 3.46 -18.48
CA ALA A 182 13.07 2.76 -17.34
C ALA A 182 14.11 2.57 -16.22
N GLN A 183 13.66 2.51 -14.97
CA GLN A 183 14.49 2.07 -13.84
C GLN A 183 15.01 0.63 -14.10
N PRO A 184 16.23 0.26 -13.66
CA PRO A 184 16.72 -1.11 -13.85
C PRO A 184 15.78 -2.15 -13.22
N GLU A 185 15.58 -3.28 -13.91
CA GLU A 185 14.69 -4.38 -13.47
C GLU A 185 15.03 -4.88 -12.05
N GLN A 186 16.32 -4.87 -11.71
CA GLN A 186 16.82 -5.18 -10.37
C GLN A 186 17.51 -3.92 -9.81
N PRO A 187 16.77 -3.02 -9.15
CA PRO A 187 17.34 -1.77 -8.64
C PRO A 187 18.28 -2.01 -7.44
N ASN A 188 18.17 -3.16 -6.77
CA ASN A 188 19.06 -3.65 -5.71
C ASN A 188 19.28 -2.72 -4.51
N GLY A 189 18.39 -1.73 -4.33
CA GLY A 189 18.46 -0.71 -3.30
C GLY A 189 17.70 0.54 -3.74
N ILE A 190 17.91 1.65 -3.03
CA ILE A 190 17.36 2.95 -3.40
C ILE A 190 18.28 3.57 -4.47
N ILE A 191 17.74 3.86 -5.65
CA ILE A 191 18.48 4.56 -6.70
C ILE A 191 18.66 6.03 -6.30
N LEU A 192 19.91 6.47 -6.20
CA LEU A 192 20.28 7.82 -5.76
C LEU A 192 20.43 8.79 -6.94
N ASP A 193 21.13 8.34 -7.98
CA ASP A 193 21.27 9.05 -9.25
C ASP A 193 21.58 8.08 -10.40
N TYR A 194 21.55 8.64 -11.61
CA TYR A 194 22.00 8.03 -12.84
C TYR A 194 23.19 8.81 -13.38
N GLU A 195 24.15 8.08 -13.95
CA GLU A 195 25.31 8.63 -14.62
C GLU A 195 25.28 8.25 -16.10
N ILE A 196 25.32 9.28 -16.94
CA ILE A 196 25.20 9.21 -18.39
C ILE A 196 26.57 9.47 -18.98
N ARG A 197 27.12 8.50 -19.71
CA ARG A 197 28.34 8.64 -20.53
C ARG A 197 27.92 8.86 -21.97
N TYR A 198 28.48 9.86 -22.65
CA TYR A 198 28.20 10.11 -24.06
C TYR A 198 29.44 10.55 -24.84
N TYR A 199 29.53 10.17 -26.11
CA TYR A 199 30.60 10.56 -27.02
C TYR A 199 30.11 10.62 -28.47
N GLU A 200 30.81 11.38 -29.31
CA GLU A 200 30.45 11.56 -30.71
C GLU A 200 30.92 10.40 -31.58
N LYS A 201 30.07 9.94 -32.50
CA LYS A 201 30.39 8.89 -33.46
C LYS A 201 30.53 9.48 -34.86
N LEU A 202 31.73 9.39 -35.46
CA LEU A 202 31.97 9.91 -36.81
C LEU A 202 31.17 9.19 -37.91
N SER A 203 30.75 7.94 -37.66
CA SER A 203 29.93 7.19 -38.62
C SER A 203 28.44 7.50 -38.45
N ARG A 204 27.79 7.89 -39.54
CA ARG A 204 26.33 8.16 -39.61
C ARG A 204 25.45 6.91 -39.49
N ILE A 205 26.02 5.71 -39.34
CA ILE A 205 25.28 4.44 -39.32
C ILE A 205 25.27 3.82 -37.93
N CYS A 206 24.07 3.52 -37.45
CA CYS A 206 23.81 2.89 -36.16
C CYS A 206 23.49 1.40 -36.36
N ILE A 207 24.53 0.56 -36.41
CA ILE A 207 24.38 -0.89 -36.36
C ILE A 207 24.43 -1.31 -34.88
N PRO A 208 23.41 -2.00 -34.32
CA PRO A 208 23.51 -2.66 -33.03
C PRO A 208 24.52 -3.81 -33.15
N GLU A 209 25.49 -3.91 -32.24
CA GLU A 209 26.41 -5.04 -32.20
C GLU A 209 25.69 -6.33 -31.79
N ILE A 210 25.15 -7.05 -32.77
CA ILE A 210 24.79 -8.46 -32.61
C ILE A 210 26.11 -9.21 -32.45
N SER A 211 26.24 -9.94 -31.34
CA SER A 211 27.44 -10.65 -30.93
C SER A 211 28.04 -11.53 -32.04
N SER A 212 29.15 -11.08 -32.62
CA SER A 212 29.93 -11.88 -33.57
C SER A 212 30.69 -12.99 -32.84
N ALA A 213 30.17 -14.21 -32.90
CA ALA A 213 31.00 -15.38 -32.69
C ALA A 213 32.15 -15.41 -33.74
N MET A 214 33.28 -16.01 -33.35
CA MET A 214 34.55 -16.07 -34.11
C MET A 214 35.43 -14.79 -34.10
N GLY A 215 36.35 -14.76 -33.13
CA GLY A 215 37.76 -14.83 -33.48
C GLY A 215 38.47 -13.56 -33.97
N SER A 216 37.86 -12.38 -33.89
CA SER A 216 38.52 -11.11 -34.19
C SER A 216 38.56 -10.21 -32.95
N ARG A 217 39.73 -9.61 -32.66
CA ARG A 217 39.89 -8.63 -31.57
C ARG A 217 38.93 -7.46 -31.81
N PRO A 218 38.13 -7.03 -30.83
CA PRO A 218 37.31 -5.84 -31.00
C PRO A 218 38.24 -4.63 -31.20
N ALA A 219 38.07 -3.93 -32.32
CA ALA A 219 38.73 -2.65 -32.54
C ALA A 219 38.14 -1.65 -31.54
N THR A 220 38.89 -1.30 -30.50
CA THR A 220 38.47 -0.31 -29.51
C THR A 220 38.30 1.03 -30.21
N ASP A 221 37.05 1.45 -30.39
CA ASP A 221 36.70 2.76 -30.95
C ASP A 221 37.35 3.86 -30.09
N HIS A 222 38.35 4.53 -30.66
CA HIS A 222 39.19 5.51 -29.95
C HIS A 222 38.39 6.69 -29.37
N SER A 223 37.13 6.88 -29.81
CA SER A 223 36.20 7.89 -29.30
C SER A 223 35.72 7.66 -27.86
N GLU A 224 35.74 6.43 -27.33
CA GLU A 224 35.28 6.14 -25.96
C GLU A 224 36.17 6.80 -24.88
N TYR A 225 37.46 7.01 -25.18
CA TYR A 225 38.41 7.70 -24.29
C TYR A 225 38.13 9.20 -24.14
N ASN A 226 37.43 9.82 -25.11
CA ASN A 226 37.03 11.23 -25.06
C ASN A 226 35.53 11.37 -24.74
N SER A 227 35.01 10.51 -23.86
CA SER A 227 33.60 10.55 -23.46
C SER A 227 33.32 11.62 -22.40
N SER A 228 32.24 12.36 -22.62
CA SER A 228 31.67 13.32 -21.69
C SER A 228 30.72 12.63 -20.72
N MET A 229 30.51 13.21 -19.54
CA MET A 229 29.68 12.65 -18.49
C MET A 229 28.66 13.67 -17.98
N ALA A 230 27.42 13.22 -17.81
CA ALA A 230 26.33 13.97 -17.19
C ALA A 230 25.71 13.12 -16.06
N LYS A 231 24.98 13.76 -15.15
CA LYS A 231 24.23 13.09 -14.07
C LYS A 231 22.78 13.54 -14.06
N SER A 232 21.88 12.67 -13.66
CA SER A 232 20.49 13.01 -13.35
C SER A 232 20.01 12.30 -12.09
N GLN A 233 19.21 13.00 -11.29
CA GLN A 233 18.52 12.44 -10.13
C GLN A 233 17.26 11.66 -10.52
N THR A 234 16.80 11.79 -11.76
CA THR A 234 15.61 11.11 -12.29
C THR A 234 16.00 10.21 -13.46
N ASN A 235 15.06 9.40 -13.92
CA ASN A 235 15.19 8.53 -15.09
C ASN A 235 15.14 9.27 -16.44
N THR A 236 15.32 10.60 -16.43
CA THR A 236 15.34 11.47 -17.61
C THR A 236 16.51 12.43 -17.50
N ALA A 237 17.24 12.66 -18.60
CA ALA A 237 18.33 13.62 -18.67
C ALA A 237 18.33 14.40 -19.97
N ARG A 238 18.64 15.69 -19.88
CA ARG A 238 18.92 16.55 -21.02
C ARG A 238 20.44 16.70 -21.17
N ILE A 239 20.96 16.34 -22.34
CA ILE A 239 22.36 16.53 -22.71
C ILE A 239 22.43 17.77 -23.58
N ASP A 240 23.07 18.83 -23.11
CA ASP A 240 23.27 20.09 -23.83
C ASP A 240 24.72 20.23 -24.35
N GLY A 241 24.96 21.23 -25.20
CA GLY A 241 26.29 21.51 -25.77
C GLY A 241 26.71 20.61 -26.93
N LEU A 242 25.76 19.85 -27.49
CA LEU A 242 25.98 18.96 -28.62
C LEU A 242 26.16 19.74 -29.93
N ARG A 243 26.76 19.10 -30.95
CA ARG A 243 26.95 19.68 -32.29
C ARG A 243 25.78 19.32 -33.22
N PRO A 244 25.35 20.20 -34.14
CA PRO A 244 24.22 19.93 -35.05
C PRO A 244 24.47 18.79 -36.04
N GLY A 245 23.43 18.00 -36.34
CA GLY A 245 23.45 16.92 -37.33
C GLY A 245 24.33 15.71 -37.00
N MET A 246 24.82 15.57 -35.77
CA MET A 246 25.80 14.54 -35.38
C MET A 246 25.16 13.43 -34.54
N VAL A 247 25.73 12.23 -34.65
CA VAL A 247 25.30 11.05 -33.88
C VAL A 247 26.16 10.93 -32.62
N TYR A 248 25.51 10.78 -31.48
CA TYR A 248 26.11 10.55 -30.18
C TYR A 248 25.81 9.14 -29.70
N VAL A 249 26.84 8.40 -29.32
CA VAL A 249 26.69 7.17 -28.54
C VAL A 249 26.46 7.58 -27.09
N VAL A 250 25.44 7.00 -26.45
CA VAL A 250 25.08 7.25 -25.07
C VAL A 250 24.91 5.93 -24.33
N GLN A 251 25.38 5.90 -23.09
CA GLN A 251 25.19 4.83 -22.13
C GLN A 251 24.77 5.41 -20.78
N VAL A 252 23.93 4.70 -20.03
CA VAL A 252 23.52 5.11 -18.68
C VAL A 252 23.72 3.98 -17.67
N ARG A 253 24.09 4.34 -16.44
CA ARG A 253 24.11 3.45 -15.27
C ARG A 253 23.43 4.09 -14.08
N ALA A 254 22.80 3.28 -13.23
CA ALA A 254 22.20 3.72 -11.98
C ALA A 254 23.14 3.50 -10.78
N ARG A 255 22.92 4.20 -9.67
CA ARG A 255 23.72 4.09 -8.44
C ARG A 255 22.87 3.87 -7.18
N THR A 256 23.30 2.98 -6.31
CA THR A 256 22.83 2.82 -4.92
C THR A 256 23.93 3.23 -3.94
N VAL A 257 23.70 3.11 -2.63
CA VAL A 257 24.76 3.28 -1.60
C VAL A 257 25.89 2.27 -1.75
N ALA A 258 25.63 1.09 -2.34
CA ALA A 258 26.61 0.05 -2.59
C ALA A 258 27.48 0.32 -3.84
N GLY A 259 27.14 1.33 -4.64
CA GLY A 259 27.93 1.77 -5.79
C GLY A 259 27.16 1.82 -7.10
N TYR A 260 27.91 1.93 -8.19
CA TYR A 260 27.36 2.03 -9.55
C TYR A 260 27.09 0.66 -10.16
N GLY A 261 25.94 0.51 -10.80
CA GLY A 261 25.64 -0.60 -11.69
C GLY A 261 26.48 -0.60 -12.97
N LYS A 262 26.30 -1.62 -13.80
CA LYS A 262 26.90 -1.68 -15.14
C LYS A 262 26.22 -0.66 -16.06
N TYR A 263 26.99 -0.10 -17.00
CA TYR A 263 26.44 0.73 -18.08
C TYR A 263 25.51 -0.08 -18.99
N SER A 264 24.48 0.57 -19.50
CA SER A 264 23.62 0.07 -20.57
C SER A 264 24.42 -0.30 -21.83
N GLY A 265 23.77 -1.00 -22.76
CA GLY A 265 24.25 -1.10 -24.14
C GLY A 265 24.48 0.29 -24.75
N LYS A 266 25.38 0.35 -25.74
CA LYS A 266 25.70 1.56 -26.50
C LYS A 266 24.53 1.93 -27.42
N MET A 267 23.72 2.90 -27.03
CA MET A 267 22.60 3.41 -27.82
C MET A 267 23.04 4.66 -28.60
N CYS A 268 22.45 4.92 -29.77
CA CYS A 268 22.83 6.06 -30.62
C CYS A 268 21.65 7.04 -30.78
N PHE A 269 21.93 8.34 -30.66
CA PHE A 269 20.96 9.43 -30.78
C PHE A 269 21.51 10.57 -31.64
N GLN A 270 20.65 11.33 -32.33
CA GLN A 270 21.08 12.33 -33.31
C GLN A 270 20.48 13.71 -33.04
N THR A 271 21.31 14.76 -33.16
CA THR A 271 20.86 16.16 -33.17
C THR A 271 20.31 16.57 -34.55
N LEU A 272 19.38 17.52 -34.57
CA LEU A 272 18.75 18.01 -35.81
C LEU A 272 19.75 18.74 -36.71
N THR A 273 19.48 18.78 -38.03
CA THR A 273 20.24 19.59 -39.00
C THR A 273 19.56 20.93 -39.28
N ASP A 274 20.33 21.93 -39.75
CA ASP A 274 19.85 23.30 -40.02
C ASP A 274 18.63 23.37 -40.97
N ASP A 275 18.49 22.39 -41.87
CA ASP A 275 17.35 22.28 -42.77
C ASP A 275 16.12 21.62 -42.10
N ASP A 276 16.32 20.62 -41.23
CA ASP A 276 15.22 19.97 -40.49
C ASP A 276 14.48 20.96 -39.57
N TYR A 277 15.24 21.78 -38.84
CA TYR A 277 14.69 22.80 -37.94
C TYR A 277 14.05 23.97 -38.68
N LYS A 278 14.58 24.34 -39.85
CA LYS A 278 13.88 25.29 -40.74
C LYS A 278 12.60 24.69 -41.29
N SER A 279 12.50 23.38 -41.47
CA SER A 279 11.26 22.69 -41.84
C SER A 279 10.21 22.78 -40.73
N GLU A 280 10.56 22.43 -39.49
CA GLU A 280 9.66 22.59 -38.32
C GLU A 280 9.19 24.05 -38.14
N LEU A 281 10.08 25.02 -38.35
CA LEU A 281 9.73 26.44 -38.26
C LEU A 281 8.86 26.92 -39.44
N ARG A 282 9.02 26.32 -40.63
CA ARG A 282 8.29 26.68 -41.85
C ARG A 282 6.84 26.20 -41.84
N GLU A 283 6.52 25.11 -41.14
CA GLU A 283 5.13 24.68 -40.93
C GLU A 283 4.32 25.67 -40.06
N GLN A 284 4.95 26.47 -39.21
CA GLN A 284 4.23 27.44 -38.36
C GLN A 284 3.91 28.78 -39.05
N LEU A 285 4.60 29.12 -40.15
CA LEU A 285 4.45 30.40 -40.85
C LEU A 285 3.08 30.65 -41.54
N PRO A 286 2.41 29.68 -42.22
CA PRO A 286 1.13 29.95 -42.88
C PRO A 286 -0.03 30.26 -41.91
N LEU A 287 0.05 29.86 -40.64
CA LEU A 287 -0.98 30.20 -39.63
C LEU A 287 -1.07 31.70 -39.34
N ILE A 288 0.04 32.44 -39.46
CA ILE A 288 0.09 33.85 -39.06
C ILE A 288 -0.54 34.73 -40.14
N ALA A 289 -0.23 34.48 -41.42
CA ALA A 289 -0.67 35.32 -42.53
C ALA A 289 -2.20 35.28 -42.79
N GLY A 290 -2.86 34.13 -42.57
CA GLY A 290 -4.30 33.99 -42.78
C GLY A 290 -5.18 34.82 -41.83
N SER A 291 -4.64 35.20 -40.67
CA SER A 291 -5.39 35.90 -39.61
C SER A 291 -5.78 37.34 -39.97
N ALA A 292 -4.97 38.04 -40.77
CA ALA A 292 -5.19 39.45 -41.09
C ALA A 292 -6.35 39.69 -42.08
N ALA A 293 -6.51 38.81 -43.08
CA ALA A 293 -7.54 38.95 -44.10
C ALA A 293 -8.97 38.73 -43.55
N ALA A 294 -9.15 37.77 -42.64
CA ALA A 294 -10.44 37.46 -42.04
C ALA A 294 -10.99 38.61 -41.18
N GLY A 295 -10.12 39.36 -40.48
CA GLY A 295 -10.52 40.49 -39.63
C GLY A 295 -11.20 41.62 -40.40
N VAL A 296 -10.74 41.93 -41.61
CA VAL A 296 -11.31 43.00 -42.45
C VAL A 296 -12.73 42.63 -42.91
N VAL A 297 -12.94 41.39 -43.35
CA VAL A 297 -14.25 40.88 -43.78
C VAL A 297 -15.25 40.86 -42.62
N PHE A 298 -14.80 40.50 -41.42
CA PHE A 298 -15.64 40.49 -40.21
C PHE A 298 -16.13 41.89 -39.82
N ILE A 299 -15.27 42.91 -39.89
CA ILE A 299 -15.65 44.30 -39.54
C ILE A 299 -16.70 44.85 -40.52
N VAL A 300 -16.52 44.63 -41.83
CA VAL A 300 -17.51 45.05 -42.85
C VAL A 300 -18.87 44.37 -42.62
N SER A 301 -18.85 43.09 -42.24
CA SER A 301 -20.07 42.32 -41.94
C SER A 301 -20.83 42.88 -40.74
N LEU A 302 -20.13 43.25 -39.65
CA LEU A 302 -20.75 43.79 -38.43
C LEU A 302 -21.42 45.16 -38.65
N VAL A 303 -20.82 46.04 -39.47
CA VAL A 303 -21.41 47.35 -39.79
C VAL A 303 -22.71 47.18 -40.59
N ALA A 304 -22.73 46.29 -41.58
CA ALA A 304 -23.95 45.97 -42.34
C ALA A 304 -25.06 45.40 -41.45
N ILE A 305 -24.73 44.48 -40.54
CA ILE A 305 -25.68 43.87 -39.60
C ILE A 305 -26.28 44.93 -38.66
N SER A 306 -25.47 45.85 -38.13
CA SER A 306 -25.93 46.93 -37.24
C SER A 306 -26.98 47.85 -37.89
N ILE A 307 -26.79 48.18 -39.18
CA ILE A 307 -27.72 49.01 -39.96
C ILE A 307 -29.03 48.26 -40.25
N VAL A 308 -28.99 46.94 -40.44
CA VAL A 308 -30.19 46.11 -40.64
C VAL A 308 -30.94 45.87 -39.32
N CYS A 309 -30.24 45.62 -38.21
CA CYS A 309 -30.83 45.37 -36.90
C CYS A 309 -31.50 46.60 -36.29
N SER A 310 -30.96 47.80 -36.52
CA SER A 310 -31.56 49.06 -36.02
C SER A 310 -32.90 49.39 -36.69
N ARG A 311 -33.10 49.04 -37.97
CA ARG A 311 -34.37 49.30 -38.69
C ARG A 311 -35.44 48.20 -38.51
N LYS A 312 -35.10 47.04 -37.92
CA LYS A 312 -36.04 45.92 -37.69
C LYS A 312 -36.59 45.81 -36.27
N ARG A 313 -36.16 46.65 -35.32
CA ARG A 313 -36.57 46.57 -33.90
C ARG A 313 -38.00 47.01 -33.58
N ALA A 314 -38.81 47.40 -34.57
CA ALA A 314 -40.15 47.96 -34.39
C ALA A 314 -41.29 47.08 -34.94
N TYR A 315 -41.03 45.88 -35.49
CA TYR A 315 -42.09 45.05 -36.09
C TYR A 315 -41.82 43.54 -35.98
N SER A 316 -42.40 42.93 -34.94
CA SER A 316 -42.73 41.49 -34.79
C SER A 316 -41.60 40.44 -34.96
N LYS A 317 -41.37 39.61 -33.92
CA LYS A 317 -41.85 38.20 -33.92
C LYS A 317 -41.41 37.39 -32.69
N GLU A 318 -42.29 36.46 -32.30
CA GLU A 318 -41.95 35.27 -31.53
C GLU A 318 -41.31 34.17 -32.41
N ALA A 319 -40.68 33.21 -31.72
CA ALA A 319 -40.47 31.81 -32.10
C ALA A 319 -39.37 31.41 -33.11
N VAL A 320 -38.96 30.14 -32.95
CA VAL A 320 -38.12 29.28 -33.81
C VAL A 320 -36.58 29.45 -33.70
N TYR A 321 -35.98 28.75 -32.72
CA TYR A 321 -35.08 27.61 -33.00
C TYR A 321 -34.78 26.79 -31.72
N SER A 322 -35.70 25.91 -31.34
CA SER A 322 -35.45 24.81 -30.40
C SER A 322 -36.42 23.68 -30.74
N ASP A 323 -36.07 22.91 -31.76
CA ASP A 323 -36.85 21.74 -32.17
C ASP A 323 -35.93 20.69 -32.83
N LYS A 324 -35.29 19.88 -31.97
CA LYS A 324 -34.74 18.55 -32.33
C LYS A 324 -34.26 17.71 -31.12
N LEU A 325 -34.90 17.87 -29.96
CA LEU A 325 -34.61 17.04 -28.77
C LEU A 325 -35.89 16.69 -27.98
N GLN A 326 -36.95 16.26 -28.67
CA GLN A 326 -38.23 15.90 -28.02
C GLN A 326 -38.95 14.67 -28.60
N HIS A 327 -38.28 13.86 -29.43
CA HIS A 327 -38.80 12.59 -29.92
C HIS A 327 -38.03 11.39 -29.38
N TYR A 328 -38.17 11.16 -28.06
CA TYR A 328 -38.36 9.84 -27.43
C TYR A 328 -38.76 10.07 -25.96
N SER A 329 -40.06 10.28 -25.71
CA SER A 329 -40.60 10.48 -24.35
C SER A 329 -42.03 9.97 -24.23
N THR A 330 -42.21 8.66 -24.43
CA THR A 330 -43.41 7.92 -24.04
C THR A 330 -43.20 7.25 -22.69
N GLY A 331 -43.38 8.00 -21.59
CA GLY A 331 -43.20 7.45 -20.24
C GLY A 331 -43.26 8.48 -19.10
N ARG A 332 -44.47 9.01 -18.81
CA ARG A 332 -44.86 9.79 -17.61
C ARG A 332 -43.71 10.37 -16.73
N GLY A 333 -43.27 11.59 -17.05
CA GLY A 333 -42.44 12.43 -16.18
C GLY A 333 -42.71 13.92 -16.46
N SER A 334 -42.63 14.77 -15.43
CA SER A 334 -42.92 16.22 -15.58
C SER A 334 -41.80 16.96 -16.35
N PRO A 335 -42.09 18.08 -17.04
CA PRO A 335 -41.08 18.78 -17.85
C PRO A 335 -40.00 19.42 -16.96
N GLY A 336 -38.73 19.12 -17.24
CA GLY A 336 -37.57 19.80 -16.63
C GLY A 336 -36.62 18.92 -15.81
N MET A 337 -36.97 17.67 -15.50
CA MET A 337 -36.05 16.74 -14.85
C MET A 337 -35.09 16.13 -15.88
N LYS A 338 -33.80 16.46 -15.83
CA LYS A 338 -32.77 15.67 -16.51
C LYS A 338 -32.60 14.36 -15.73
N ILE A 339 -32.82 13.24 -16.40
CA ILE A 339 -32.63 11.90 -15.84
C ILE A 339 -31.36 11.32 -16.49
N TYR A 340 -30.52 10.63 -15.71
CA TYR A 340 -29.38 9.90 -16.26
C TYR A 340 -29.85 8.82 -17.25
N ILE A 341 -29.23 8.78 -18.42
CA ILE A 341 -29.42 7.76 -19.45
C ILE A 341 -28.20 6.84 -19.42
N ASP A 342 -28.42 5.55 -19.18
CA ASP A 342 -27.33 4.57 -19.16
C ASP A 342 -26.75 4.39 -20.58
N PRO A 343 -25.45 4.65 -20.83
CA PRO A 343 -24.86 4.44 -22.16
C PRO A 343 -24.99 3.01 -22.70
N PHE A 344 -25.25 2.01 -21.85
CA PHE A 344 -25.56 0.64 -22.29
C PHE A 344 -26.94 0.48 -22.94
N THR A 345 -27.80 1.53 -22.98
CA THR A 345 -29.01 1.53 -23.82
C THR A 345 -28.71 1.75 -25.31
N TYR A 346 -27.47 2.10 -25.67
CA TYR A 346 -27.03 2.32 -27.05
C TYR A 346 -26.26 1.09 -27.55
N GLU A 347 -26.55 0.65 -28.77
CA GLU A 347 -25.83 -0.47 -29.40
C GLU A 347 -24.39 -0.06 -29.79
N ASP A 348 -24.20 1.19 -30.23
CA ASP A 348 -22.90 1.80 -30.51
C ASP A 348 -22.53 2.81 -29.40
N PRO A 349 -21.53 2.56 -28.55
CA PRO A 349 -21.11 3.55 -27.55
C PRO A 349 -20.50 4.80 -28.16
N ASN A 350 -20.09 4.80 -29.45
CA ASN A 350 -19.73 6.05 -30.12
C ASN A 350 -20.97 6.94 -30.35
N GLU A 351 -22.20 6.40 -30.31
CA GLU A 351 -23.44 7.18 -30.34
C GLU A 351 -23.69 7.90 -29.01
N ALA A 352 -23.62 7.18 -27.89
CA ALA A 352 -23.68 7.78 -26.56
C ALA A 352 -22.60 8.86 -26.37
N VAL A 353 -21.37 8.63 -26.86
CA VAL A 353 -20.31 9.65 -26.87
C VAL A 353 -20.69 10.85 -27.73
N ARG A 354 -21.25 10.66 -28.93
CA ARG A 354 -21.70 11.76 -29.81
C ARG A 354 -22.82 12.60 -29.20
N GLU A 355 -23.66 12.01 -28.34
CA GLU A 355 -24.77 12.70 -27.69
C GLU A 355 -24.31 13.48 -26.43
N PHE A 356 -23.50 12.85 -25.57
CA PHE A 356 -23.16 13.42 -24.26
C PHE A 356 -21.77 14.06 -24.17
N ALA A 357 -20.84 13.74 -25.07
CA ALA A 357 -19.48 14.24 -25.02
C ALA A 357 -19.12 15.11 -26.25
N LYS A 358 -18.33 16.15 -26.00
CA LYS A 358 -17.84 17.03 -27.06
C LYS A 358 -16.60 16.43 -27.73
N GLU A 359 -16.66 16.14 -29.02
CA GLU A 359 -15.44 15.84 -29.80
C GLU A 359 -14.53 17.07 -29.88
N ILE A 360 -13.25 16.89 -29.56
CA ILE A 360 -12.19 17.88 -29.59
C ILE A 360 -11.22 17.53 -30.71
N ASP A 361 -10.82 18.53 -31.50
CA ASP A 361 -9.75 18.36 -32.48
C ASP A 361 -8.40 18.22 -31.75
N VAL A 362 -7.62 17.21 -32.12
CA VAL A 362 -6.32 16.90 -31.48
C VAL A 362 -5.33 18.07 -31.55
N SER A 363 -5.44 18.95 -32.56
CA SER A 363 -4.60 20.16 -32.67
C SER A 363 -4.84 21.19 -31.55
N PHE A 364 -5.95 21.11 -30.81
CA PHE A 364 -6.23 21.93 -29.64
C PHE A 364 -5.68 21.35 -28.33
N VAL A 365 -5.09 20.15 -28.37
CA VAL A 365 -4.66 19.37 -27.20
C VAL A 365 -3.14 19.25 -27.19
N LYS A 366 -2.52 19.69 -26.11
CA LYS A 366 -1.07 19.51 -25.87
C LYS A 366 -0.89 18.58 -24.67
N ILE A 367 -0.36 17.37 -24.92
CA ILE A 367 0.07 16.45 -23.86
C ILE A 367 1.39 16.97 -23.27
N GLU A 368 1.53 16.95 -21.94
CA GLU A 368 2.75 17.36 -21.23
C GLU A 368 3.36 16.19 -20.44
N GLU A 369 3.15 16.11 -19.13
CA GLU A 369 3.78 15.11 -18.24
C GLU A 369 2.82 13.97 -17.87
N VAL A 370 3.34 12.75 -17.69
CA VAL A 370 2.57 11.61 -17.14
C VAL A 370 2.33 11.87 -15.66
N ILE A 371 1.06 11.82 -15.25
CA ILE A 371 0.63 11.99 -13.84
C ILE A 371 0.09 10.70 -13.21
N GLY A 372 -0.13 9.65 -14.00
CA GLY A 372 -0.54 8.34 -13.49
C GLY A 372 -0.77 7.30 -14.58
N ALA A 373 -1.12 6.09 -14.17
CA ALA A 373 -1.53 5.01 -15.07
C ALA A 373 -2.85 4.41 -14.57
N GLY A 374 -3.83 4.25 -15.47
CA GLY A 374 -5.12 3.63 -15.20
C GLY A 374 -5.32 2.32 -15.96
N GLU A 375 -6.49 1.69 -15.80
CA GLU A 375 -6.83 0.39 -16.43
C GLU A 375 -6.65 0.38 -17.96
N PHE A 376 -6.98 1.50 -18.61
CA PHE A 376 -7.03 1.65 -20.06
C PHE A 376 -5.73 2.18 -20.69
N GLY A 377 -4.85 2.80 -19.92
CA GLY A 377 -3.66 3.49 -20.42
C GLY A 377 -3.14 4.56 -19.46
N GLU A 378 -2.25 5.41 -19.96
CA GLU A 378 -1.61 6.48 -19.18
C GLU A 378 -2.54 7.68 -18.99
N VAL A 379 -2.35 8.39 -17.89
CA VAL A 379 -2.98 9.67 -17.59
C VAL A 379 -1.90 10.74 -17.62
N TYR A 380 -2.09 11.76 -18.45
CA TYR A 380 -1.19 12.89 -18.57
C TYR A 380 -1.84 14.16 -18.05
N LYS A 381 -1.04 15.07 -17.54
CA LYS A 381 -1.39 16.49 -17.51
C LYS A 381 -1.13 17.07 -18.89
N GLY A 382 -1.97 17.98 -19.31
CA GLY A 382 -1.80 18.68 -20.57
C GLY A 382 -2.50 20.02 -20.58
N ARG A 383 -2.61 20.61 -21.78
CA ARG A 383 -3.30 21.88 -22.01
C ARG A 383 -4.30 21.76 -23.14
N LEU A 384 -5.44 22.40 -22.94
CA LEU A 384 -6.51 22.50 -23.92
C LEU A 384 -6.69 23.96 -24.32
N LYS A 385 -6.60 24.24 -25.62
CA LYS A 385 -6.75 25.59 -26.19
C LYS A 385 -7.82 25.61 -27.29
N LEU A 386 -9.08 25.65 -26.85
CA LEU A 386 -10.22 25.74 -27.76
C LEU A 386 -10.30 27.12 -28.45
N PRO A 387 -10.76 27.20 -29.72
CA PRO A 387 -10.95 28.46 -30.41
C PRO A 387 -11.80 29.47 -29.61
N GLY A 388 -11.30 30.69 -29.48
CA GLY A 388 -11.98 31.77 -28.74
C GLY A 388 -11.99 31.62 -27.21
N LYS A 389 -11.32 30.60 -26.63
CA LYS A 389 -11.17 30.43 -25.18
C LYS A 389 -9.71 30.57 -24.75
N ARG A 390 -9.50 30.87 -23.46
CA ARG A 390 -8.18 30.80 -22.83
C ARG A 390 -7.67 29.35 -22.79
N GLU A 391 -6.36 29.19 -22.87
CA GLU A 391 -5.69 27.91 -22.59
C GLU A 391 -5.93 27.52 -21.11
N ILE A 392 -6.21 26.25 -20.86
CA ILE A 392 -6.46 25.69 -19.52
C ILE A 392 -5.68 24.39 -19.34
N TYR A 393 -5.31 24.07 -18.10
CA TYR A 393 -4.75 22.77 -17.74
C TYR A 393 -5.86 21.71 -17.69
N VAL A 394 -5.55 20.52 -18.22
CA VAL A 394 -6.46 19.38 -18.32
C VAL A 394 -5.75 18.08 -17.91
N ALA A 395 -6.52 17.11 -17.42
CA ALA A 395 -6.09 15.73 -17.34
C ALA A 395 -6.53 14.99 -18.61
N ILE A 396 -5.62 14.23 -19.22
CA ILE A 396 -5.80 13.53 -20.49
C ILE A 396 -5.58 12.05 -20.22
N LYS A 397 -6.67 11.27 -20.18
CA LYS A 397 -6.63 9.81 -20.10
C LYS A 397 -6.52 9.28 -21.52
N THR A 398 -5.54 8.43 -21.84
CA THR A 398 -5.42 7.82 -23.17
C THR A 398 -5.76 6.33 -23.16
N LEU A 399 -6.24 5.83 -24.30
CA LEU A 399 -6.45 4.41 -24.53
C LEU A 399 -5.22 3.80 -25.21
N LYS A 400 -4.57 2.83 -24.55
CA LYS A 400 -3.32 2.19 -25.00
C LYS A 400 -3.46 1.50 -26.36
N ALA A 401 -2.38 1.45 -27.14
CA ALA A 401 -2.35 0.68 -28.39
C ALA A 401 -2.63 -0.81 -28.15
N GLY A 402 -3.35 -1.47 -29.08
CA GLY A 402 -3.71 -2.88 -28.97
C GLY A 402 -4.87 -3.19 -28.01
N TYR A 403 -5.71 -2.20 -27.66
CA TYR A 403 -6.93 -2.40 -26.89
C TYR A 403 -7.89 -3.40 -27.55
N SER A 404 -8.68 -4.11 -26.74
CA SER A 404 -9.85 -4.86 -27.25
C SER A 404 -11.06 -3.96 -27.45
N GLU A 405 -11.99 -4.31 -28.34
CA GLU A 405 -13.22 -3.52 -28.50
C GLU A 405 -14.02 -3.42 -27.18
N LYS A 406 -13.95 -4.44 -26.29
CA LYS A 406 -14.52 -4.31 -24.95
C LYS A 406 -13.86 -3.17 -24.15
N GLN A 407 -12.53 -3.12 -24.09
CA GLN A 407 -11.79 -2.05 -23.42
C GLN A 407 -12.09 -0.67 -24.02
N ARG A 408 -12.28 -0.58 -25.34
CA ARG A 408 -12.71 0.66 -26.00
C ARG A 408 -14.12 1.07 -25.61
N ARG A 409 -15.08 0.13 -25.56
CA ARG A 409 -16.45 0.41 -25.12
C ARG A 409 -16.48 0.86 -23.67
N ASP A 410 -15.78 0.14 -22.79
CA ASP A 410 -15.68 0.47 -21.36
C ASP A 410 -15.07 1.89 -21.17
N PHE A 411 -13.98 2.21 -21.89
CA PHE A 411 -13.36 3.54 -21.88
C PHE A 411 -14.30 4.66 -22.39
N LEU A 412 -14.96 4.45 -23.53
CA LEU A 412 -15.87 5.45 -24.10
C LEU A 412 -17.15 5.63 -23.25
N SER A 413 -17.63 4.58 -22.59
CA SER A 413 -18.79 4.67 -21.69
C SER A 413 -18.52 5.58 -20.48
N GLU A 414 -17.30 5.57 -19.94
CA GLU A 414 -16.87 6.47 -18.85
C GLU A 414 -17.06 7.95 -19.24
N ALA A 415 -16.66 8.31 -20.46
CA ALA A 415 -16.87 9.66 -21.00
C ALA A 415 -18.35 9.98 -21.25
N SER A 416 -19.14 9.03 -21.77
CA SER A 416 -20.58 9.18 -21.98
C SER A 416 -21.36 9.37 -20.68
N ILE A 417 -20.89 8.80 -19.56
CA ILE A 417 -21.45 9.04 -18.22
C ILE A 417 -21.07 10.45 -17.76
N MET A 418 -19.77 10.79 -17.77
CA MET A 418 -19.29 12.11 -17.32
C MET A 418 -19.92 13.27 -18.09
N GLY A 419 -20.17 13.10 -19.39
CA GLY A 419 -20.78 14.13 -20.24
C GLY A 419 -22.22 14.51 -19.87
N GLN A 420 -22.92 13.67 -19.10
CA GLN A 420 -24.27 13.96 -18.61
C GLN A 420 -24.29 14.81 -17.33
N PHE A 421 -23.14 14.99 -16.68
CA PHE A 421 -23.03 15.63 -15.37
C PHE A 421 -22.39 17.02 -15.44
N ASP A 422 -23.03 17.99 -14.78
CA ASP A 422 -22.53 19.36 -14.63
C ASP A 422 -22.82 19.86 -13.20
N HIS A 423 -21.80 19.75 -12.34
CA HIS A 423 -21.89 20.15 -10.93
C HIS A 423 -20.48 20.47 -10.38
N PRO A 424 -20.29 21.51 -9.55
CA PRO A 424 -18.96 21.94 -9.08
C PRO A 424 -18.16 20.86 -8.34
N ASN A 425 -18.83 19.90 -7.70
CA ASN A 425 -18.21 18.77 -6.98
C ASN A 425 -18.25 17.43 -7.73
N ILE A 426 -18.46 17.45 -9.05
CA ILE A 426 -18.29 16.30 -9.95
C ILE A 426 -17.16 16.63 -10.93
N ILE A 427 -16.30 15.65 -11.24
CA ILE A 427 -15.24 15.85 -12.23
C ILE A 427 -15.84 16.16 -13.61
N ARG A 428 -15.45 17.30 -14.19
CA ARG A 428 -16.04 17.80 -15.43
C ARG A 428 -15.27 17.29 -16.66
N LEU A 429 -16.01 16.74 -17.61
CA LEU A 429 -15.54 16.45 -18.96
C LEU A 429 -15.38 17.74 -19.76
N GLU A 430 -14.21 17.98 -20.34
CA GLU A 430 -14.01 19.01 -21.38
C GLU A 430 -14.40 18.49 -22.76
N GLY A 431 -14.13 17.20 -23.00
CA GLY A 431 -14.48 16.49 -24.22
C GLY A 431 -13.66 15.22 -24.42
N VAL A 432 -13.72 14.69 -25.63
CA VAL A 432 -13.07 13.46 -26.06
C VAL A 432 -12.34 13.66 -27.38
N VAL A 433 -11.36 12.82 -27.66
CA VAL A 433 -10.75 12.71 -28.99
C VAL A 433 -10.96 11.27 -29.47
N THR A 434 -11.85 11.08 -30.44
CA THR A 434 -12.22 9.74 -30.95
C THR A 434 -11.89 9.54 -32.43
N LYS A 435 -11.77 10.64 -33.20
CA LYS A 435 -11.46 10.60 -34.65
C LYS A 435 -9.98 10.39 -34.98
N SER A 436 -9.08 10.55 -34.01
CA SER A 436 -7.64 10.35 -34.17
C SER A 436 -7.08 9.39 -33.11
N ARG A 437 -5.82 8.97 -33.25
CA ARG A 437 -5.10 8.16 -32.26
C ARG A 437 -4.02 8.99 -31.55
N PRO A 438 -3.76 8.77 -30.25
CA PRO A 438 -4.52 7.90 -29.35
C PRO A 438 -5.94 8.43 -29.10
N VAL A 439 -6.87 7.54 -28.72
CA VAL A 439 -8.21 7.93 -28.27
C VAL A 439 -8.05 8.54 -26.86
N MET A 440 -8.70 9.67 -26.60
CA MET A 440 -8.50 10.44 -25.36
C MET A 440 -9.82 10.84 -24.69
N ILE A 441 -9.79 10.90 -23.36
CA ILE A 441 -10.79 11.56 -22.53
C ILE A 441 -10.11 12.73 -21.84
N ILE A 442 -10.68 13.93 -21.97
CA ILE A 442 -10.09 15.16 -21.47
C ILE A 442 -11.00 15.73 -20.39
N THR A 443 -10.50 15.79 -19.16
CA THR A 443 -11.19 16.33 -17.98
C THR A 443 -10.45 17.55 -17.43
N GLU A 444 -11.09 18.31 -16.55
CA GLU A 444 -10.39 19.36 -15.81
C GLU A 444 -9.22 18.79 -14.97
N PHE A 445 -8.12 19.53 -14.87
CA PHE A 445 -6.96 19.11 -14.08
C PHE A 445 -7.20 19.35 -12.58
N MET A 446 -6.82 18.37 -11.76
CA MET A 446 -6.98 18.37 -10.31
C MET A 446 -5.60 18.24 -9.67
N GLU A 447 -5.00 19.38 -9.31
CA GLU A 447 -3.56 19.53 -9.04
C GLU A 447 -3.05 18.69 -7.86
N ASN A 448 -3.92 18.41 -6.88
CA ASN A 448 -3.59 17.70 -5.65
C ASN A 448 -3.90 16.19 -5.73
N GLY A 449 -4.37 15.69 -6.88
CA GLY A 449 -4.60 14.26 -7.10
C GLY A 449 -5.73 13.68 -6.25
N ALA A 450 -5.59 12.41 -5.87
CA ALA A 450 -6.57 11.66 -5.07
C ALA A 450 -6.55 12.06 -3.59
N LEU A 451 -7.73 12.25 -3.00
CA LEU A 451 -7.92 12.78 -1.64
C LEU A 451 -7.25 11.93 -0.57
N ASP A 452 -7.30 10.60 -0.67
CA ASP A 452 -6.70 9.70 0.32
C ASP A 452 -5.17 9.89 0.42
N SER A 453 -4.53 10.05 -0.72
CA SER A 453 -3.08 10.23 -0.85
C SER A 453 -2.69 11.67 -0.55
N PHE A 454 -3.53 12.64 -0.89
CA PHE A 454 -3.38 14.04 -0.52
C PHE A 454 -3.41 14.25 1.00
N LEU A 455 -4.37 13.63 1.70
CA LEU A 455 -4.47 13.72 3.15
C LEU A 455 -3.25 13.13 3.86
N ARG A 456 -2.80 11.92 3.48
CA ARG A 456 -1.60 11.29 4.05
C ARG A 456 -0.31 12.10 3.85
N GLN A 457 -0.22 12.89 2.76
CA GLN A 457 0.90 13.79 2.50
C GLN A 457 0.84 15.09 3.32
N ASN A 458 -0.32 15.42 3.87
CA ASN A 458 -0.60 16.66 4.60
C ASN A 458 -1.19 16.34 6.00
N ASP A 459 -0.70 15.26 6.61
CA ASP A 459 -1.17 14.78 7.92
C ASP A 459 -1.04 15.87 8.99
N GLY A 460 -2.10 16.07 9.77
CA GLY A 460 -2.23 17.14 10.76
C GLY A 460 -2.24 18.58 10.24
N GLN A 461 -2.11 18.83 8.92
CA GLN A 461 -1.98 20.20 8.38
C GLN A 461 -3.32 20.91 8.12
N PHE A 462 -4.44 20.20 8.20
CA PHE A 462 -5.78 20.76 7.99
C PHE A 462 -6.54 20.95 9.29
N THR A 463 -7.19 22.10 9.43
CA THR A 463 -8.17 22.32 10.49
C THR A 463 -9.42 21.47 10.24
N VAL A 464 -10.09 21.04 11.32
CA VAL A 464 -11.35 20.28 11.27
C VAL A 464 -12.39 20.96 10.34
N ILE A 465 -12.48 22.30 10.34
CA ILE A 465 -13.43 23.02 9.49
C ILE A 465 -13.10 22.91 7.98
N GLN A 466 -11.81 22.78 7.61
CA GLN A 466 -11.41 22.50 6.22
C GLN A 466 -11.78 21.07 5.81
N LEU A 467 -11.57 20.09 6.69
CA LEU A 467 -12.00 18.70 6.47
C LEU A 467 -13.52 18.59 6.31
N VAL A 468 -14.30 19.29 7.16
CA VAL A 468 -15.76 19.40 7.01
C VAL A 468 -16.14 20.07 5.67
N GLY A 469 -15.37 21.06 5.21
CA GLY A 469 -15.53 21.66 3.89
C GLY A 469 -15.33 20.66 2.73
N MET A 470 -14.29 19.83 2.81
CA MET A 470 -14.05 18.73 1.85
C MET A 470 -15.23 17.73 1.84
N LEU A 471 -15.65 17.27 3.02
CA LEU A 471 -16.78 16.35 3.19
C LEU A 471 -18.09 16.91 2.65
N ARG A 472 -18.35 18.21 2.88
CA ARG A 472 -19.53 18.92 2.36
C ARG A 472 -19.51 19.02 0.85
N GLY A 473 -18.33 19.24 0.24
CA GLY A 473 -18.15 19.20 -1.21
C GLY A 473 -18.53 17.83 -1.79
N ILE A 474 -17.98 16.75 -1.22
CA ILE A 474 -18.26 15.38 -1.65
C ILE A 474 -19.76 15.06 -1.51
N ALA A 475 -20.38 15.41 -0.38
CA ALA A 475 -21.81 15.22 -0.15
C ALA A 475 -22.68 15.98 -1.17
N ALA A 476 -22.28 17.19 -1.57
CA ALA A 476 -22.98 17.95 -2.60
C ALA A 476 -22.90 17.29 -3.99
N GLY A 477 -21.74 16.74 -4.36
CA GLY A 477 -21.58 15.93 -5.57
C GLY A 477 -22.47 14.69 -5.55
N MET A 478 -22.45 13.94 -4.46
CA MET A 478 -23.28 12.73 -4.31
C MET A 478 -24.78 13.03 -4.23
N LYS A 479 -25.19 14.17 -3.65
CA LYS A 479 -26.56 14.67 -3.71
C LYS A 479 -27.01 14.87 -5.16
N TYR A 480 -26.19 15.54 -5.98
CA TYR A 480 -26.47 15.78 -7.39
C TYR A 480 -26.60 14.47 -8.17
N LEU A 481 -25.70 13.50 -7.97
CA LEU A 481 -25.81 12.18 -8.62
C LEU A 481 -27.10 11.44 -8.23
N ALA A 482 -27.50 11.49 -6.95
CA ALA A 482 -28.76 10.91 -6.50
C ALA A 482 -29.98 11.62 -7.11
N GLU A 483 -29.96 12.95 -7.27
CA GLU A 483 -31.00 13.72 -7.97
C GLU A 483 -31.08 13.37 -9.47
N MET A 484 -29.95 13.04 -10.10
CA MET A 484 -29.87 12.51 -11.47
C MET A 484 -30.32 11.03 -11.59
N ASN A 485 -30.66 10.36 -10.49
CA ASN A 485 -30.90 8.91 -10.37
C ASN A 485 -29.69 8.01 -10.71
N TYR A 486 -28.47 8.54 -10.56
CA TYR A 486 -27.23 7.79 -10.70
C TYR A 486 -26.77 7.21 -9.35
N VAL A 487 -26.15 6.03 -9.40
CA VAL A 487 -25.60 5.32 -8.23
C VAL A 487 -24.12 5.00 -8.52
N HIS A 488 -23.23 5.47 -7.66
CA HIS A 488 -21.78 5.46 -7.88
C HIS A 488 -21.14 4.09 -7.67
N ARG A 489 -21.61 3.32 -6.68
CA ARG A 489 -21.20 1.94 -6.35
C ARG A 489 -19.76 1.76 -5.83
N ASP A 490 -18.81 2.60 -6.23
CA ASP A 490 -17.46 2.67 -5.64
C ASP A 490 -17.09 4.09 -5.18
N LEU A 491 -17.82 4.61 -4.19
CA LEU A 491 -17.46 5.87 -3.55
C LEU A 491 -16.40 5.60 -2.46
N ALA A 492 -15.21 6.17 -2.62
CA ALA A 492 -14.07 6.04 -1.70
C ALA A 492 -13.16 7.26 -1.83
N ALA A 493 -12.34 7.59 -0.81
CA ALA A 493 -11.48 8.78 -0.86
C ALA A 493 -10.47 8.74 -2.04
N ARG A 494 -10.00 7.56 -2.44
CA ARG A 494 -9.17 7.36 -3.65
C ARG A 494 -9.83 7.80 -4.97
N ASN A 495 -11.17 7.81 -5.01
CA ASN A 495 -11.98 8.20 -6.19
C ASN A 495 -12.49 9.65 -6.07
N ILE A 496 -12.05 10.40 -5.04
CA ILE A 496 -12.26 11.84 -4.92
C ILE A 496 -10.98 12.55 -5.35
N LEU A 497 -11.09 13.47 -6.29
CA LEU A 497 -9.97 14.31 -6.72
C LEU A 497 -10.01 15.69 -6.05
N VAL A 498 -8.84 16.27 -5.78
CA VAL A 498 -8.68 17.56 -5.09
C VAL A 498 -7.94 18.54 -6.01
N ASN A 499 -8.45 19.77 -6.14
CA ASN A 499 -7.78 20.83 -6.90
C ASN A 499 -6.94 21.75 -5.98
N SER A 500 -6.21 22.69 -6.60
CA SER A 500 -5.38 23.69 -5.92
C SER A 500 -6.11 24.55 -4.88
N ASN A 501 -7.44 24.67 -4.97
CA ASN A 501 -8.29 25.42 -4.05
C ASN A 501 -8.98 24.51 -3.00
N LEU A 502 -8.48 23.28 -2.81
CA LEU A 502 -9.02 22.24 -1.92
C LEU A 502 -10.47 21.81 -2.25
N VAL A 503 -10.97 22.08 -3.46
CA VAL A 503 -12.29 21.63 -3.90
C VAL A 503 -12.21 20.14 -4.23
N CYS A 504 -12.92 19.34 -3.44
CA CYS A 504 -13.10 17.91 -3.66
C CYS A 504 -14.17 17.66 -4.74
N LYS A 505 -13.88 16.75 -5.68
CA LYS A 505 -14.80 16.32 -6.74
C LYS A 505 -14.86 14.80 -6.83
N VAL A 506 -16.07 14.27 -6.96
CA VAL A 506 -16.31 12.84 -7.20
C VAL A 506 -15.87 12.47 -8.63
N SER A 507 -15.19 11.33 -8.78
CA SER A 507 -14.63 10.83 -10.04
C SER A 507 -14.63 9.29 -10.07
N ASP A 508 -14.11 8.71 -11.16
CA ASP A 508 -14.12 7.27 -11.46
C ASP A 508 -15.53 6.65 -11.57
N PHE A 509 -16.18 6.97 -12.68
CA PHE A 509 -17.46 6.39 -13.09
C PHE A 509 -17.30 5.03 -13.81
N GLY A 510 -16.08 4.48 -13.93
CA GLY A 510 -15.82 3.24 -14.65
C GLY A 510 -16.40 1.98 -14.00
N LEU A 511 -16.87 2.09 -12.75
CA LEU A 511 -17.40 0.98 -11.95
C LEU A 511 -18.93 0.91 -11.85
N SER A 512 -19.68 1.81 -12.50
CA SER A 512 -21.15 1.69 -12.59
C SER A 512 -21.63 0.53 -13.48
N ARG A 513 -20.69 -0.24 -14.04
CA ARG A 513 -20.88 -1.48 -14.81
C ARG A 513 -22.13 -2.25 -14.41
N TYR A 514 -22.99 -2.46 -15.38
CA TYR A 514 -23.98 -3.53 -15.33
C TYR A 514 -23.24 -4.85 -15.07
N LEU A 515 -23.77 -5.67 -14.15
CA LEU A 515 -23.19 -6.99 -13.87
C LEU A 515 -23.52 -7.89 -15.07
N GLN A 516 -22.56 -8.07 -15.98
CA GLN A 516 -22.65 -9.09 -17.02
C GLN A 516 -22.31 -10.45 -16.41
N ASP A 517 -23.19 -11.43 -16.62
CA ASP A 517 -23.01 -12.85 -16.28
C ASP A 517 -21.99 -13.52 -17.22
N ASP A 518 -20.73 -13.07 -17.21
CA ASP A 518 -19.62 -13.78 -17.85
C ASP A 518 -19.04 -14.83 -16.88
N THR A 519 -19.55 -16.05 -16.99
CA THR A 519 -19.29 -17.18 -16.07
C THR A 519 -17.97 -17.92 -16.33
N SER A 520 -16.87 -17.21 -16.64
CA SER A 520 -15.65 -17.82 -17.22
C SER A 520 -14.32 -17.58 -16.47
N ASP A 521 -14.29 -16.85 -15.35
CA ASP A 521 -13.07 -16.64 -14.53
C ASP A 521 -13.26 -17.13 -13.07
N PRO A 522 -12.71 -18.30 -12.69
CA PRO A 522 -12.96 -18.94 -11.40
C PRO A 522 -11.97 -18.49 -10.31
N THR A 523 -12.11 -17.26 -9.81
CA THR A 523 -11.49 -16.85 -8.54
C THR A 523 -12.56 -16.48 -7.50
N TYR A 524 -12.77 -17.39 -6.55
CA TYR A 524 -13.73 -17.35 -5.41
C TYR A 524 -13.78 -15.98 -4.67
N THR A 525 -14.92 -15.47 -4.17
CA THR A 525 -16.31 -15.98 -4.20
C THR A 525 -17.33 -14.85 -4.05
N SER A 526 -18.30 -14.75 -4.97
CA SER A 526 -19.70 -14.32 -4.73
C SER A 526 -20.47 -14.39 -6.05
N SER A 527 -20.70 -15.63 -6.51
CA SER A 527 -21.71 -16.17 -7.46
C SER A 527 -22.12 -15.47 -8.77
N LEU A 528 -21.94 -14.16 -8.95
CA LEU A 528 -22.56 -13.34 -10.02
C LEU A 528 -21.65 -12.20 -10.54
N GLY A 529 -20.35 -12.48 -10.74
CA GLY A 529 -19.41 -11.61 -11.45
C GLY A 529 -18.93 -10.32 -10.75
N GLY A 530 -17.71 -9.87 -11.09
CA GLY A 530 -17.16 -8.56 -10.69
C GLY A 530 -16.56 -8.45 -9.27
N LYS A 531 -15.45 -7.71 -9.15
CA LYS A 531 -14.78 -7.39 -7.87
C LYS A 531 -15.52 -6.24 -7.16
N ILE A 532 -15.90 -6.44 -5.89
CA ILE A 532 -16.54 -5.42 -5.04
C ILE A 532 -15.53 -4.86 -4.01
N PRO A 533 -15.51 -3.53 -3.77
CA PRO A 533 -14.66 -2.88 -2.78
C PRO A 533 -15.24 -3.04 -1.36
N VAL A 534 -15.18 -4.27 -0.82
CA VAL A 534 -15.87 -4.73 0.42
C VAL A 534 -15.93 -3.69 1.55
N ARG A 535 -14.82 -3.04 1.89
CA ARG A 535 -14.72 -2.11 3.04
C ARG A 535 -15.52 -0.81 2.89
N TRP A 536 -15.84 -0.43 1.67
CA TRP A 536 -16.66 0.75 1.35
C TRP A 536 -18.10 0.37 0.99
N THR A 537 -18.40 -0.92 0.80
CA THR A 537 -19.70 -1.37 0.25
C THR A 537 -20.70 -1.65 1.37
N ALA A 538 -21.94 -1.20 1.18
CA ALA A 538 -23.03 -1.46 2.12
C ALA A 538 -23.38 -2.96 2.23
N PRO A 539 -23.84 -3.47 3.39
CA PRO A 539 -24.13 -4.89 3.59
C PRO A 539 -25.13 -5.45 2.58
N GLU A 540 -26.19 -4.70 2.22
CA GLU A 540 -27.16 -5.15 1.22
C GLU A 540 -26.61 -5.19 -0.22
N ALA A 541 -25.56 -4.41 -0.50
CA ALA A 541 -24.87 -4.41 -1.78
C ALA A 541 -23.80 -5.52 -1.87
N ILE A 542 -23.20 -5.90 -0.73
CA ILE A 542 -22.36 -7.12 -0.62
C ILE A 542 -23.23 -8.37 -0.77
N ALA A 543 -24.24 -8.54 0.08
CA ALA A 543 -25.03 -9.78 0.18
C ALA A 543 -25.98 -10.01 -1.00
N TYR A 544 -26.60 -8.94 -1.53
CA TYR A 544 -27.69 -9.05 -2.51
C TYR A 544 -27.46 -8.23 -3.79
N ARG A 545 -26.24 -7.70 -4.00
CA ARG A 545 -25.90 -6.79 -5.13
C ARG A 545 -26.86 -5.58 -5.27
N LYS A 546 -27.53 -5.17 -4.18
CA LYS A 546 -28.59 -4.15 -4.19
C LYS A 546 -28.06 -2.71 -4.08
N PHE A 547 -27.36 -2.25 -5.10
CA PHE A 547 -26.84 -0.89 -5.17
C PHE A 547 -27.96 0.15 -5.31
N THR A 548 -27.92 1.20 -4.49
CA THR A 548 -28.85 2.35 -4.49
C THR A 548 -28.14 3.58 -3.94
N SER A 549 -28.72 4.78 -4.04
CA SER A 549 -28.14 5.97 -3.39
C SER A 549 -27.97 5.80 -1.88
N ALA A 550 -28.76 4.94 -1.22
CA ALA A 550 -28.59 4.59 0.19
C ALA A 550 -27.40 3.64 0.47
N SER A 551 -26.93 2.86 -0.52
CA SER A 551 -25.65 2.13 -0.41
C SER A 551 -24.47 3.07 -0.63
N ASP A 552 -24.60 4.08 -1.51
CA ASP A 552 -23.58 5.13 -1.63
C ASP A 552 -23.47 5.99 -0.36
N VAL A 553 -24.56 6.19 0.39
CA VAL A 553 -24.53 6.86 1.72
C VAL A 553 -23.66 6.08 2.72
N TRP A 554 -23.73 4.74 2.73
CA TRP A 554 -22.83 3.92 3.56
C TRP A 554 -21.36 4.15 3.18
N SER A 555 -21.08 4.12 1.87
CA SER A 555 -19.75 4.40 1.33
C SER A 555 -19.27 5.81 1.69
N TYR A 556 -20.17 6.81 1.66
CA TYR A 556 -19.89 8.16 2.11
C TYR A 556 -19.53 8.23 3.60
N GLY A 557 -20.20 7.47 4.47
CA GLY A 557 -19.80 7.33 5.87
C GLY A 557 -18.37 6.79 6.03
N ILE A 558 -17.95 5.85 5.18
CA ILE A 558 -16.56 5.37 5.15
C ILE A 558 -15.60 6.48 4.66
N VAL A 559 -15.98 7.26 3.64
CA VAL A 559 -15.20 8.43 3.20
C VAL A 559 -15.09 9.50 4.29
N MET A 560 -16.15 9.72 5.08
CA MET A 560 -16.09 10.60 6.27
C MET A 560 -15.03 10.11 7.26
N TRP A 561 -14.96 8.80 7.52
CA TRP A 561 -13.95 8.21 8.37
C TRP A 561 -12.55 8.40 7.77
N GLU A 562 -12.34 8.05 6.49
CA GLU A 562 -11.05 8.25 5.78
C GLU A 562 -10.56 9.70 5.83
N VAL A 563 -11.45 10.69 5.71
CA VAL A 563 -11.06 12.11 5.75
C VAL A 563 -10.66 12.54 7.17
N MET A 564 -11.40 12.10 8.18
CA MET A 564 -11.11 12.44 9.58
C MET A 564 -9.91 11.66 10.16
N SER A 565 -9.52 10.54 9.56
CA SER A 565 -8.29 9.79 9.87
C SER A 565 -7.12 10.09 8.92
N PHE A 566 -7.16 11.21 8.19
CA PHE A 566 -6.12 11.64 7.24
C PHE A 566 -5.68 10.56 6.22
N GLY A 567 -6.61 9.69 5.82
CA GLY A 567 -6.41 8.66 4.80
C GLY A 567 -5.91 7.32 5.33
N GLU A 568 -6.13 6.99 6.61
CA GLU A 568 -5.99 5.61 7.09
C GLU A 568 -6.91 4.64 6.34
N ARG A 569 -6.53 3.35 6.33
CA ARG A 569 -7.32 2.29 5.70
C ARG A 569 -8.47 1.84 6.62
N PRO A 570 -9.74 1.86 6.17
CA PRO A 570 -10.85 1.31 6.94
C PRO A 570 -10.63 -0.18 7.31
N TYR A 571 -10.82 -0.50 8.59
CA TYR A 571 -10.66 -1.84 9.17
C TYR A 571 -9.25 -2.46 8.93
N TRP A 572 -8.18 -1.67 9.08
CA TRP A 572 -6.83 -1.96 8.56
C TRP A 572 -6.19 -3.28 9.01
N ASP A 573 -6.57 -3.80 10.17
CA ASP A 573 -6.12 -5.05 10.81
C ASP A 573 -6.92 -6.29 10.36
N MET A 574 -8.15 -6.10 9.89
CA MET A 574 -9.10 -7.17 9.56
C MET A 574 -8.92 -7.70 8.11
N SER A 575 -9.19 -8.98 7.85
CA SER A 575 -9.35 -9.47 6.47
C SER A 575 -10.67 -9.01 5.86
N ASN A 576 -10.86 -9.15 4.54
CA ASN A 576 -12.16 -8.80 3.93
C ASN A 576 -13.30 -9.71 4.42
N GLN A 577 -13.03 -10.95 4.82
CA GLN A 577 -14.04 -11.83 5.40
C GLN A 577 -14.42 -11.38 6.81
N ASP A 578 -13.43 -10.99 7.62
CA ASP A 578 -13.67 -10.50 8.98
C ASP A 578 -14.46 -9.19 8.97
N VAL A 579 -14.19 -8.30 8.01
CA VAL A 579 -14.98 -7.06 7.80
C VAL A 579 -16.45 -7.37 7.50
N ILE A 580 -16.74 -8.36 6.66
CA ILE A 580 -18.14 -8.79 6.39
C ILE A 580 -18.79 -9.30 7.67
N ASN A 581 -18.13 -10.24 8.35
CA ASN A 581 -18.63 -10.84 9.59
C ASN A 581 -18.89 -9.78 10.67
N ALA A 582 -18.00 -8.79 10.82
CA ALA A 582 -18.11 -7.72 11.81
C ALA A 582 -19.25 -6.75 11.47
N ILE A 583 -19.40 -6.35 10.19
CA ILE A 583 -20.51 -5.51 9.74
C ILE A 583 -21.85 -6.21 10.00
N GLU A 584 -21.95 -7.52 9.74
CA GLU A 584 -23.14 -8.34 10.01
C GLU A 584 -23.46 -8.43 11.51
N GLN A 585 -22.43 -8.51 12.37
CA GLN A 585 -22.51 -8.48 13.83
C GLN A 585 -22.70 -7.06 14.42
N ASP A 586 -23.01 -6.08 13.57
CA ASP A 586 -23.23 -4.67 13.92
C ASP A 586 -22.03 -3.91 14.53
N TYR A 587 -20.81 -4.45 14.37
CA TYR A 587 -19.58 -3.68 14.60
C TYR A 587 -19.45 -2.54 13.59
N ARG A 588 -18.94 -1.39 14.04
CA ARG A 588 -18.67 -0.18 13.24
C ARG A 588 -17.31 0.38 13.64
N LEU A 589 -16.70 1.17 12.75
CA LEU A 589 -15.41 1.79 13.03
C LEU A 589 -15.51 2.76 14.23
N PRO A 590 -14.48 2.82 15.09
CA PRO A 590 -14.41 3.81 16.17
C PRO A 590 -14.17 5.23 15.61
N PRO A 591 -14.42 6.29 16.40
CA PRO A 591 -14.09 7.64 16.00
C PRO A 591 -12.57 7.80 15.78
N PRO A 592 -12.12 8.47 14.70
CA PRO A 592 -10.73 8.89 14.56
C PRO A 592 -10.29 9.84 15.69
N MET A 593 -8.98 9.98 15.90
CA MET A 593 -8.40 10.90 16.87
C MET A 593 -8.90 12.34 16.61
N ASP A 594 -9.22 13.06 17.68
CA ASP A 594 -9.76 14.43 17.66
C ASP A 594 -11.04 14.63 16.81
N CYS A 595 -11.72 13.56 16.40
CA CYS A 595 -12.93 13.64 15.60
C CYS A 595 -14.11 14.25 16.40
N PRO A 596 -14.75 15.32 15.93
CA PRO A 596 -15.95 15.87 16.56
C PRO A 596 -17.08 14.84 16.69
N ALA A 597 -17.69 14.76 17.86
CA ALA A 597 -18.81 13.87 18.19
C ALA A 597 -19.95 13.96 17.17
N ALA A 598 -20.25 15.17 16.69
CA ALA A 598 -21.31 15.39 15.71
C ALA A 598 -20.97 14.87 14.29
N LEU A 599 -19.68 14.75 13.93
CA LEU A 599 -19.25 14.09 12.68
C LEU A 599 -19.26 12.58 12.83
N HIS A 600 -18.76 12.03 13.94
CA HIS A 600 -18.81 10.59 14.19
C HIS A 600 -20.25 10.08 14.27
N GLN A 601 -21.17 10.80 14.91
CA GLN A 601 -22.59 10.46 14.91
C GLN A 601 -23.15 10.38 13.48
N LEU A 602 -22.81 11.35 12.61
CA LEU A 602 -23.24 11.33 11.21
C LEU A 602 -22.64 10.15 10.42
N MET A 603 -21.44 9.65 10.78
CA MET A 603 -20.91 8.38 10.24
C MET A 603 -21.78 7.18 10.68
N LEU A 604 -22.14 7.10 11.97
CA LEU A 604 -23.01 6.05 12.51
C LEU A 604 -24.42 6.09 11.90
N ASP A 605 -24.95 7.27 11.61
CA ASP A 605 -26.21 7.47 10.90
C ASP A 605 -26.12 6.97 9.44
N CYS A 606 -24.97 7.17 8.78
CA CYS A 606 -24.69 6.60 7.45
C CYS A 606 -24.52 5.07 7.46
N TRP A 607 -24.06 4.49 8.59
CA TRP A 607 -23.85 3.04 8.75
C TRP A 607 -25.00 2.29 9.43
N GLN A 608 -26.22 2.83 9.40
CA GLN A 608 -27.40 2.11 9.86
C GLN A 608 -27.63 0.83 9.02
N LYS A 609 -28.01 -0.26 9.71
CA LYS A 609 -28.23 -1.57 9.08
C LYS A 609 -29.41 -1.53 8.11
N ASP A 610 -30.53 -0.94 8.53
CA ASP A 610 -31.61 -0.61 7.61
C ASP A 610 -31.24 0.62 6.76
N ARG A 611 -31.04 0.38 5.46
CA ARG A 611 -30.78 1.40 4.44
C ARG A 611 -31.82 2.52 4.38
N ASN A 612 -33.05 2.29 4.84
CA ASN A 612 -34.11 3.30 4.82
C ASN A 612 -34.01 4.31 5.98
N THR A 613 -33.25 3.99 7.03
CA THR A 613 -32.97 4.87 8.17
C THR A 613 -31.71 5.72 8.00
N ARG A 614 -30.87 5.41 7.00
CA ARG A 614 -29.71 6.21 6.63
C ARG A 614 -30.16 7.58 6.08
N PRO A 615 -29.47 8.68 6.43
CA PRO A 615 -29.83 10.01 5.96
C PRO A 615 -29.63 10.13 4.45
N ARG A 616 -30.49 10.89 3.78
CA ARG A 616 -30.32 11.20 2.34
C ARG A 616 -29.18 12.19 2.17
N PHE A 617 -28.48 12.19 1.03
CA PHE A 617 -27.42 13.17 0.75
C PHE A 617 -27.85 14.64 0.92
N ALA A 618 -29.11 14.97 0.65
CA ALA A 618 -29.65 16.31 0.93
C ALA A 618 -29.68 16.66 2.44
N GLU A 619 -29.97 15.68 3.31
CA GLU A 619 -29.94 15.83 4.77
C GLU A 619 -28.50 15.93 5.27
N ILE A 620 -27.59 15.10 4.73
CA ILE A 620 -26.14 15.15 5.01
C ILE A 620 -25.56 16.54 4.70
N VAL A 621 -25.82 17.09 3.50
CA VAL A 621 -25.37 18.45 3.13
C VAL A 621 -25.94 19.50 4.09
N ASN A 622 -27.23 19.41 4.44
CA ASN A 622 -27.86 20.34 5.37
C ASN A 622 -27.26 20.26 6.79
N THR A 623 -26.86 19.07 7.25
CA THR A 623 -26.20 18.86 8.54
C THR A 623 -24.79 19.44 8.55
N LEU A 624 -23.99 19.18 7.51
CA LEU A 624 -22.65 19.76 7.37
C LEU A 624 -22.70 21.29 7.22
N ASP A 625 -23.65 21.83 6.46
CA ASP A 625 -23.86 23.28 6.34
C ASP A 625 -24.28 23.92 7.68
N LYS A 626 -24.93 23.20 8.60
CA LYS A 626 -25.18 23.68 9.97
C LYS A 626 -23.89 23.71 10.79
N MET A 627 -23.06 22.67 10.71
CA MET A 627 -21.76 22.60 11.40
C MET A 627 -20.79 23.69 10.92
N ILE A 628 -20.74 23.95 9.61
CA ILE A 628 -19.90 25.01 9.03
C ILE A 628 -20.35 26.40 9.49
N ARG A 629 -21.67 26.64 9.55
CA ARG A 629 -22.23 27.92 10.04
C ARG A 629 -22.12 28.10 11.56
N ASN A 630 -21.93 27.02 12.31
CA ASN A 630 -21.69 27.06 13.75
C ASN A 630 -20.46 26.20 14.14
N PRO A 631 -19.22 26.67 13.90
CA PRO A 631 -18.01 25.91 14.20
C PRO A 631 -17.83 25.54 15.68
N ALA A 632 -18.56 26.19 16.60
CA ALA A 632 -18.57 25.80 18.01
C ALA A 632 -19.13 24.38 18.23
N SER A 633 -20.02 23.90 17.36
CA SER A 633 -20.54 22.52 17.39
C SER A 633 -19.49 21.44 17.06
N LEU A 634 -18.34 21.84 16.50
CA LEU A 634 -17.22 20.95 16.17
C LEU A 634 -16.17 20.86 17.30
N LYS A 635 -16.38 21.54 18.44
CA LYS A 635 -15.43 21.54 19.58
C LYS A 635 -15.57 20.34 20.51
N THR A 636 -16.74 19.68 20.52
CA THR A 636 -16.97 18.48 21.34
C THR A 636 -16.43 17.26 20.59
N VAL A 637 -15.31 16.71 21.06
CA VAL A 637 -14.68 15.50 20.50
C VAL A 637 -15.50 14.26 20.88
N ALA A 638 -15.52 13.25 20.01
CA ALA A 638 -16.15 11.96 20.24
C ALA A 638 -15.36 11.16 21.29
N THR A 639 -16.00 10.84 22.43
CA THR A 639 -15.43 9.87 23.38
C THR A 639 -15.56 8.46 22.81
N ILE A 640 -14.58 7.59 23.08
CA ILE A 640 -14.70 6.15 22.82
C ILE A 640 -15.76 5.59 23.78
N THR A 641 -17.01 5.50 23.32
CA THR A 641 -18.03 4.72 24.03
C THR A 641 -17.62 3.25 24.02
N ALA A 642 -17.41 2.68 25.20
CA ALA A 642 -17.19 1.25 25.36
C ALA A 642 -18.42 0.49 24.83
N VAL A 643 -18.31 -0.05 23.61
CA VAL A 643 -19.24 -1.04 23.09
C VAL A 643 -19.20 -2.24 24.04
N PRO A 644 -20.35 -2.85 24.42
CA PRO A 644 -20.35 -4.03 25.30
C PRO A 644 -19.41 -5.10 24.76
N SER A 645 -18.45 -5.49 25.60
CA SER A 645 -17.33 -6.35 25.23
C SER A 645 -17.78 -7.66 24.58
N GLN A 646 -17.66 -7.76 23.26
CA GLN A 646 -17.59 -9.07 22.60
C GLN A 646 -16.13 -9.58 22.70
N PRO A 647 -15.89 -10.86 23.03
CA PRO A 647 -14.58 -11.29 23.54
C PRO A 647 -13.43 -11.40 22.51
N LEU A 648 -13.57 -10.80 21.33
CA LEU A 648 -12.66 -10.98 20.18
C LEU A 648 -11.78 -9.77 19.86
N LEU A 649 -11.94 -8.64 20.57
CA LEU A 649 -11.24 -7.37 20.25
C LEU A 649 -10.58 -6.66 21.44
N ASP A 650 -10.54 -7.27 22.64
CA ASP A 650 -9.93 -6.61 23.80
C ASP A 650 -8.38 -6.72 23.80
N ARG A 651 -7.71 -5.68 23.30
CA ARG A 651 -6.29 -5.44 23.54
C ARG A 651 -5.82 -3.98 23.38
N SER A 652 -6.67 -3.01 23.75
CA SER A 652 -6.30 -1.58 23.80
C SER A 652 -5.96 -1.12 25.21
N ILE A 653 -4.86 -0.37 25.35
CA ILE A 653 -4.40 0.21 26.61
C ILE A 653 -5.30 1.41 26.99
N PRO A 654 -5.76 1.56 28.26
CA PRO A 654 -6.64 2.65 28.66
C PRO A 654 -5.91 4.00 28.81
N ASP A 655 -6.63 5.08 28.53
CA ASP A 655 -6.20 6.48 28.61
C ASP A 655 -6.01 6.95 30.07
N PHE A 656 -4.90 7.64 30.35
CA PHE A 656 -4.56 8.17 31.69
C PHE A 656 -5.60 9.17 32.25
N THR A 657 -6.35 9.86 31.37
CA THR A 657 -7.36 10.85 31.78
C THR A 657 -8.67 10.21 32.29
N ALA A 658 -8.85 8.90 32.10
CA ALA A 658 -10.03 8.17 32.56
C ALA A 658 -10.04 7.88 34.08
N PHE A 659 -8.95 8.17 34.79
CA PHE A 659 -8.78 7.83 36.20
C PHE A 659 -8.88 9.07 37.09
N THR A 660 -9.61 8.95 38.20
CA THR A 660 -9.85 10.04 39.16
C THR A 660 -8.80 10.14 40.26
N SER A 661 -8.05 9.06 40.50
CA SER A 661 -7.00 9.00 41.51
C SER A 661 -5.85 8.08 41.07
N VAL A 662 -4.71 8.19 41.77
CA VAL A 662 -3.56 7.29 41.58
C VAL A 662 -3.92 5.84 41.94
N GLU A 663 -4.84 5.63 42.89
CA GLU A 663 -5.39 4.30 43.21
C GLU A 663 -6.18 3.72 42.03
N ASP A 664 -7.12 4.47 41.45
CA ASP A 664 -7.98 4.00 40.36
C ASP A 664 -7.14 3.55 39.14
N TRP A 665 -6.13 4.36 38.80
CA TRP A 665 -5.16 4.08 37.75
C TRP A 665 -4.32 2.83 38.06
N LEU A 666 -3.71 2.76 39.25
CA LEU A 666 -2.93 1.60 39.66
C LEU A 666 -3.78 0.32 39.67
N SER A 667 -5.05 0.40 40.07
CA SER A 667 -5.98 -0.74 40.08
C SER A 667 -6.33 -1.19 38.65
N ALA A 668 -6.54 -0.26 37.72
CA ALA A 668 -6.82 -0.57 36.31
C ALA A 668 -5.66 -1.30 35.61
N ILE A 669 -4.39 -0.96 35.93
CA ILE A 669 -3.20 -1.68 35.46
C ILE A 669 -2.80 -2.87 36.36
N LYS A 670 -3.63 -3.22 37.35
CA LYS A 670 -3.42 -4.32 38.32
C LYS A 670 -2.14 -4.19 39.18
N MET A 671 -1.77 -2.96 39.52
CA MET A 671 -0.62 -2.60 40.37
C MET A 671 -1.04 -1.91 41.69
N ASN A 672 -2.30 -2.06 42.13
CA ASN A 672 -2.84 -1.35 43.30
C ASN A 672 -2.04 -1.57 44.61
N GLN A 673 -1.31 -2.68 44.73
CA GLN A 673 -0.45 -2.98 45.87
C GLN A 673 0.69 -1.97 46.11
N TYR A 674 1.01 -1.11 45.13
CA TYR A 674 2.03 -0.05 45.27
C TYR A 674 1.45 1.32 45.60
N ARG A 675 0.13 1.43 45.81
CA ARG A 675 -0.57 2.68 46.15
C ARG A 675 0.14 3.44 47.27
N ASP A 676 0.40 2.77 48.39
CA ASP A 676 0.95 3.43 49.58
C ASP A 676 2.40 3.88 49.37
N SER A 677 3.17 3.20 48.52
CA SER A 677 4.49 3.66 48.09
C SER A 677 4.37 5.00 47.34
N PHE A 678 3.55 5.05 46.28
CA PHE A 678 3.30 6.27 45.48
C PHE A 678 2.90 7.45 46.37
N LEU A 679 1.96 7.24 47.28
CA LEU A 679 1.51 8.27 48.22
C LEU A 679 2.62 8.70 49.19
N THR A 680 3.43 7.77 49.69
CA THR A 680 4.51 8.04 50.66
C THR A 680 5.65 8.88 50.09
N ALA A 681 5.98 8.73 48.80
CA ALA A 681 6.96 9.60 48.14
C ALA A 681 6.36 10.86 47.47
N GLY A 682 5.09 11.18 47.78
CA GLY A 682 4.46 12.45 47.37
C GLY A 682 3.68 12.42 46.06
N PHE A 683 3.65 11.29 45.33
CA PHE A 683 2.88 11.11 44.10
C PHE A 683 1.39 10.88 44.40
N THR A 684 0.77 11.94 44.92
CA THR A 684 -0.60 11.97 45.46
C THR A 684 -1.67 12.33 44.41
N SER A 685 -1.27 12.68 43.18
CA SER A 685 -2.17 12.96 42.07
C SER A 685 -1.59 12.45 40.74
N LEU A 686 -2.47 12.13 39.79
CA LEU A 686 -2.06 11.63 38.47
C LEU A 686 -1.25 12.64 37.67
N GLN A 687 -1.43 13.94 37.94
CA GLN A 687 -0.63 15.00 37.31
C GLN A 687 0.81 15.04 37.82
N LEU A 688 1.07 14.60 39.06
CA LEU A 688 2.43 14.39 39.58
C LEU A 688 3.01 13.08 39.04
N VAL A 689 2.21 12.02 38.95
CA VAL A 689 2.64 10.72 38.33
C VAL A 689 3.04 10.92 36.87
N ALA A 690 2.29 11.70 36.09
CA ALA A 690 2.62 12.03 34.71
C ALA A 690 3.90 12.88 34.53
N GLN A 691 4.44 13.45 35.62
CA GLN A 691 5.68 14.22 35.64
C GLN A 691 6.88 13.42 36.19
N MET A 692 6.70 12.14 36.53
CA MET A 692 7.78 11.26 36.98
C MET A 692 8.84 11.10 35.88
N THR A 693 10.09 11.36 36.25
CA THR A 693 11.25 11.06 35.41
C THR A 693 11.71 9.61 35.64
N SER A 694 12.58 9.09 34.78
CA SER A 694 13.18 7.77 35.01
C SER A 694 13.91 7.67 36.35
N GLU A 695 14.52 8.77 36.83
CA GLU A 695 15.25 8.80 38.11
C GLU A 695 14.31 8.70 39.33
N ASP A 696 13.09 9.23 39.23
CA ASP A 696 12.07 9.12 40.29
C ASP A 696 11.58 7.68 40.49
N LEU A 697 11.66 6.83 39.45
CA LEU A 697 11.42 5.38 39.56
C LEU A 697 12.64 4.59 40.10
N PHE A 698 13.84 5.19 40.17
CA PHE A 698 15.05 4.53 40.67
C PHE A 698 15.40 4.84 42.14
N MET A 699 14.63 5.73 42.78
CA MET A 699 14.65 5.98 44.23
C MET A 699 13.41 5.33 44.91
N PRO A 700 13.36 5.19 46.26
CA PRO A 700 12.80 3.99 46.92
C PRO A 700 11.26 3.86 46.97
N LEU A 701 10.54 4.51 46.06
CA LEU A 701 9.18 4.14 45.66
C LEU A 701 9.09 2.70 45.17
N PHE A 702 10.07 2.37 44.33
CA PHE A 702 10.15 1.15 43.59
C PHE A 702 11.43 0.43 44.03
N ASP A 703 11.36 -0.29 45.16
CA ASP A 703 12.22 -1.44 45.29
C ASP A 703 11.75 -2.48 44.26
N VAL A 704 12.24 -2.34 43.03
CA VAL A 704 11.89 -3.22 41.91
C VAL A 704 12.18 -4.68 42.27
N ARG A 705 13.06 -4.96 43.25
CA ARG A 705 13.30 -6.31 43.77
C ARG A 705 12.18 -6.84 44.64
N SER A 706 11.46 -6.02 45.43
CA SER A 706 10.30 -6.47 46.20
C SER A 706 9.10 -6.73 45.28
N ILE A 707 8.90 -5.86 44.28
CA ILE A 707 7.87 -6.01 43.24
C ILE A 707 7.98 -7.36 42.53
N TRP A 708 9.21 -7.73 42.17
CA TRP A 708 9.51 -9.00 41.52
C TRP A 708 9.46 -10.19 42.48
N LYS A 709 9.65 -9.97 43.79
CA LYS A 709 9.55 -11.01 44.83
C LYS A 709 8.10 -11.43 45.10
N ASP A 710 7.20 -10.46 45.19
CA ASP A 710 5.78 -10.72 45.47
C ASP A 710 5.04 -11.21 44.21
N ALA A 711 5.52 -10.83 43.01
CA ALA A 711 4.99 -11.32 41.74
C ALA A 711 5.54 -12.71 41.31
N SER A 712 6.70 -13.14 41.84
CA SER A 712 7.30 -14.44 41.55
C SER A 712 8.27 -14.87 42.68
N PRO A 713 7.77 -15.51 43.75
CA PRO A 713 8.60 -15.85 44.91
C PRO A 713 9.77 -16.81 44.60
N ASP A 714 9.60 -17.67 43.59
CA ASP A 714 10.44 -18.86 43.35
C ASP A 714 11.39 -18.78 42.14
N SER A 715 11.72 -17.55 41.70
CA SER A 715 12.67 -17.34 40.61
C SER A 715 14.07 -16.91 41.10
N GLN A 716 15.11 -17.68 40.77
CA GLN A 716 16.51 -17.37 41.11
C GLN A 716 17.16 -16.26 40.22
N ALA A 717 16.36 -15.36 39.62
CA ALA A 717 16.82 -14.34 38.68
C ALA A 717 17.22 -13.00 39.35
N TYR A 718 18.02 -13.03 40.42
CA TYR A 718 18.33 -11.84 41.24
C TYR A 718 19.44 -10.90 40.70
N HIS A 719 19.96 -11.12 39.48
CA HIS A 719 21.24 -10.52 39.04
C HIS A 719 21.28 -9.80 37.67
N CYS A 720 20.16 -9.61 36.97
CA CYS A 720 20.11 -8.74 35.78
C CYS A 720 19.01 -7.67 35.94
N SER A 721 19.39 -6.41 36.02
CA SER A 721 18.47 -5.26 36.13
C SER A 721 18.40 -4.53 34.78
N PRO A 722 17.24 -4.49 34.10
CA PRO A 722 17.03 -3.62 32.94
C PRO A 722 16.93 -2.16 33.38
N LEU A 723 17.50 -1.24 32.59
CA LEU A 723 17.14 0.17 32.67
C LEU A 723 15.83 0.41 31.91
N ILE A 724 14.88 1.09 32.57
CA ILE A 724 13.62 1.51 31.95
C ILE A 724 13.82 2.95 31.47
N HIS A 725 13.65 3.20 30.17
CA HIS A 725 13.71 4.54 29.61
C HIS A 725 12.29 5.05 29.31
N PHE A 726 11.99 6.22 29.85
CA PHE A 726 10.74 6.94 29.60
C PHE A 726 10.99 8.06 28.61
N HIS A 727 10.27 8.05 27.49
CA HIS A 727 10.33 9.13 26.50
C HIS A 727 9.11 10.04 26.62
N TRP A 728 9.38 11.35 26.70
CA TRP A 728 8.35 12.39 26.65
C TRP A 728 8.06 12.75 25.19
N GLN A 729 6.88 12.39 24.69
CA GLN A 729 6.48 12.71 23.31
C GLN A 729 5.65 14.00 23.30
N GLY A 730 6.31 15.12 22.95
CA GLY A 730 5.75 16.47 23.06
C GLY A 730 4.51 16.77 22.20
N SER A 731 4.12 15.88 21.28
CA SER A 731 2.87 15.95 20.51
C SER A 731 1.65 15.36 21.25
N HIS A 732 1.86 14.54 22.28
CA HIS A 732 0.78 13.79 22.94
C HIS A 732 0.68 14.00 24.45
N ASN A 733 1.62 14.73 25.09
CA ASN A 733 1.72 14.86 26.56
C ASN A 733 1.65 13.50 27.30
N ALA A 734 2.20 12.46 26.65
CA ALA A 734 2.18 11.09 27.14
C ALA A 734 3.61 10.60 27.44
N LEU A 735 3.75 9.90 28.57
CA LEU A 735 5.00 9.30 29.03
C LEU A 735 5.06 7.86 28.49
N GLN A 736 5.85 7.61 27.43
CA GLN A 736 5.95 6.28 26.83
C GLN A 736 7.10 5.48 27.46
N MET A 737 6.78 4.31 28.01
CA MET A 737 7.75 3.41 28.64
C MET A 737 8.39 2.47 27.61
N SER A 738 9.71 2.53 27.45
CA SER A 738 10.50 1.55 26.70
C SER A 738 11.32 0.66 27.63
N CYS A 739 11.34 -0.64 27.36
CA CYS A 739 12.31 -1.58 27.93
C CYS A 739 13.35 -1.94 26.86
N ASP A 740 14.48 -1.23 26.88
CA ASP A 740 15.61 -1.57 26.03
C ASP A 740 16.38 -2.75 26.64
N LEU A 741 16.02 -3.96 26.20
CA LEU A 741 16.71 -5.20 26.60
C LEU A 741 17.69 -5.65 25.52
N LEU A 742 18.52 -4.71 25.03
CA LEU A 742 19.47 -5.00 23.94
C LEU A 742 20.76 -4.17 23.93
N GLU A 743 21.24 -3.66 25.08
CA GLU A 743 22.63 -3.17 25.14
C GLU A 743 23.30 -3.32 26.53
N MET A 744 23.34 -4.54 27.09
CA MET A 744 24.40 -5.02 28.01
C MET A 744 24.21 -6.50 28.39
N LEU A 745 25.31 -7.27 28.38
CA LEU A 745 25.46 -8.68 28.86
C LEU A 745 24.62 -9.73 28.08
N SER A 746 25.19 -10.56 27.21
CA SER A 746 26.12 -11.68 27.50
C SER A 746 25.61 -12.72 28.52
N GLY A 747 25.03 -13.82 28.03
CA GLY A 747 25.08 -15.12 28.71
C GLY A 747 24.00 -15.45 29.75
N SER A 748 23.30 -16.56 29.50
CA SER A 748 22.79 -17.55 30.48
C SER A 748 21.47 -17.34 31.27
N CYS A 749 20.96 -16.13 31.53
CA CYS A 749 20.00 -15.96 32.65
C CYS A 749 18.46 -15.97 32.37
N VAL A 750 17.96 -16.35 31.18
CA VAL A 750 16.51 -16.25 30.85
C VAL A 750 15.86 -17.61 30.54
N LYS A 751 16.14 -18.66 31.33
CA LYS A 751 15.53 -20.00 31.10
C LYS A 751 14.66 -20.58 32.21
N ASP A 752 14.44 -19.80 33.27
CA ASP A 752 13.90 -20.33 34.54
C ASP A 752 12.55 -19.72 34.96
N MET A 753 11.88 -18.98 34.08
CA MET A 753 10.72 -18.13 34.43
C MET A 753 9.35 -18.53 33.83
N LEU A 754 9.24 -19.60 33.03
CA LEU A 754 7.99 -19.99 32.37
C LEU A 754 7.68 -21.49 32.50
N TRP A 755 7.57 -21.98 33.74
CA TRP A 755 6.75 -23.16 34.07
C TRP A 755 6.34 -23.12 35.56
N PRO A 756 5.13 -23.57 35.94
CA PRO A 756 4.73 -23.74 37.34
C PRO A 756 5.59 -24.73 38.14
N GLU A 757 5.50 -24.63 39.46
CA GLU A 757 6.50 -25.07 40.47
C GLU A 757 6.81 -26.57 40.62
N GLU A 758 6.16 -27.50 39.91
CA GLU A 758 6.08 -28.88 40.39
C GLU A 758 7.31 -29.78 40.17
N GLN A 759 8.40 -29.31 39.53
CA GLN A 759 9.64 -30.09 39.34
C GLN A 759 10.93 -29.25 39.41
N ARG A 760 11.30 -28.78 40.60
CA ARG A 760 12.66 -28.27 40.87
C ARG A 760 13.28 -28.85 42.16
N GLN A 761 13.72 -30.11 42.10
CA GLN A 761 14.66 -30.69 43.06
C GLN A 761 15.75 -31.51 42.35
N GLN A 762 16.93 -30.91 42.17
CA GLN A 762 18.26 -31.47 42.49
C GLN A 762 19.39 -30.55 41.97
N GLU A 763 20.30 -30.18 42.88
CA GLU A 763 21.57 -29.44 42.69
C GLU A 763 22.66 -30.32 41.98
N PRO A 764 23.94 -29.89 41.76
CA PRO A 764 24.66 -28.66 42.17
C PRO A 764 25.55 -27.93 41.11
N THR A 765 26.24 -26.91 41.60
CA THR A 765 27.05 -25.82 41.00
C THR A 765 28.44 -26.14 40.39
N SER A 766 28.87 -25.36 39.37
CA SER A 766 30.28 -24.95 39.01
C SER A 766 30.35 -24.11 37.71
N SER A 767 31.40 -23.35 37.30
CA SER A 767 32.39 -22.50 38.01
C SER A 767 33.29 -21.66 37.04
N HIS A 768 33.65 -20.41 37.43
CA HIS A 768 34.80 -19.54 37.00
C HIS A 768 34.98 -18.94 35.57
N MET A 769 35.06 -17.57 35.52
CA MET A 769 36.01 -16.63 34.85
C MET A 769 36.45 -16.80 33.35
N HIS A 770 36.78 -15.75 32.56
CA HIS A 770 37.49 -14.47 32.81
C HIS A 770 37.14 -13.34 31.80
N CYS A 771 37.40 -12.06 32.15
CA CYS A 771 37.38 -10.90 31.23
C CYS A 771 38.79 -10.40 30.85
N SER A 772 38.92 -9.72 29.70
CA SER A 772 40.01 -8.78 29.41
C SER A 772 39.55 -7.60 28.54
N SER A 773 40.29 -6.49 28.56
CA SER A 773 39.88 -5.18 28.01
C SER A 773 41.01 -4.52 27.19
N GLN A 774 40.69 -3.73 26.16
CA GLN A 774 41.54 -2.58 25.79
C GLN A 774 40.82 -1.52 24.92
N LYS A 775 41.14 -0.24 25.19
CA LYS A 775 40.69 0.96 24.47
C LYS A 775 41.64 1.31 23.32
N ARG A 776 41.15 2.05 22.31
CA ARG A 776 41.75 3.33 21.86
C ARG A 776 40.85 4.10 20.89
N SER A 777 40.97 5.43 20.92
CA SER A 777 40.39 6.40 19.98
C SER A 777 41.54 7.15 19.30
N CYS A 778 41.35 7.55 18.04
CA CYS A 778 42.10 8.62 17.36
C CYS A 778 41.25 9.23 16.23
N HIS A 779 41.05 10.55 16.25
CA HIS A 779 40.84 11.36 15.04
C HIS A 779 42.21 11.85 14.54
N VAL A 780 42.34 12.18 13.24
CA VAL A 780 42.83 13.50 12.72
C VAL A 780 43.16 13.46 11.21
N HIS A 781 42.54 14.41 10.49
CA HIS A 781 42.89 15.07 9.21
C HIS A 781 43.28 14.31 7.92
N SER A 782 43.16 15.09 6.84
CA SER A 782 43.12 14.79 5.42
C SER A 782 44.47 14.54 4.75
N LEU A 783 44.48 13.66 3.75
CA LEU A 783 44.44 14.08 2.33
C LEU A 783 43.76 13.02 1.47
#